data_AF-A0A930H442-F1
#
_entry.id   AF-A0A930H442-F1
#
_cell.length_a   1.000
_cell.length_b   1.000
_cell.length_c   1.000
_cell.angle_alpha   90.00
_cell.angle_beta   90.00
_cell.angle_gamma   90.00
#
_symmetry.space_group_name_H-M   'P 1'
#
loop_
_entity.id
_entity.type
_entity.pdbx_description
1 polymer ?
#
loop_
_entity_poly.entity_id
_entity_poly.type
_entity_poly.pdbx_seq_one_letter_code
_entity_poly.pdbx_strand_id
1 'polypeptide(L)'
;MKNKIKKFLSFFTALVIALGIIIPGASSVHAANTLNVAQYTKTSGVVKGVKGSNSGTYEGKWTAKIPMGKVMAGIEDEMKQAATKNLYPHGKDGKNKIAYVEYKVTFPEGVTIDSAKIMADNSTSMFNKAAFTHTVSGQVVTFKFPLRDENWAGIYKHYNEDGGAASNKTLDISIPYTVKANSLNEAKALESKNITAKGDFETHASGFWYSITKKVYNTDVSTKPLAPDFSKSDVFVKSTEQDISQKGNLDGDLLVNGNTQHDKVYEANKNDSLTMTGLLNVSPIKKQLKELEDKYPSSGVATDIKVENVNTSFTAKMTLPEEMKFADGYTVELAGANGKFKITEQKVTGKTITVTLTVADNIKTFKEVKEAVYGVENDLKVNVKGVKFDTDKAKTNTNYTINGMVSGKFTAKATNILTGNVINFDYIWEGVQLAGGEDSTDPTTKDIKLTLKYVETAENTFEATQKLLGDILVGDNTEHDKVYEVEKGTKVAFTGSLDVSPVKKQMKDIEEQFKKTNTDPSTIKISDYSSTFTATLTLPEEMDFEGNPQVSLLNDNGKYRIVSSSVSGKTIKVVMTVNKEVKSFAELKDAVNGMEDKLNVVVNGARFNNKALENTNYTVKGTMTGELKAKARETATGNVINFKLNWYAEQLPEGADAINPTSKDITFTLKYVAKKPPVNPTNPTTPGNKKPNNKLPRTGAGTSIALYTVLVGISGALIVGLKRRKNEN
;
A
#
# COMPACT_ATOMS: atom_id res chain seq x y z
N MET A 1 15.23 -1.83 -58.47
CA MET A 1 16.53 -2.53 -58.25
C MET A 1 16.42 -3.23 -56.91
N LYS A 2 16.38 -4.58 -56.88
CA LYS A 2 17.43 -5.49 -56.34
C LYS A 2 17.86 -5.13 -54.90
N ASN A 3 17.87 -5.99 -53.88
CA ASN A 3 17.71 -7.44 -53.77
C ASN A 3 17.61 -7.81 -52.25
N LYS A 4 16.76 -8.79 -51.93
CA LYS A 4 16.88 -9.90 -50.95
C LYS A 4 17.70 -9.73 -49.64
N ILE A 5 17.12 -10.16 -48.50
CA ILE A 5 17.48 -11.41 -47.76
C ILE A 5 16.73 -11.50 -46.40
N LYS A 6 16.05 -12.65 -46.20
CA LYS A 6 15.62 -13.33 -44.95
C LYS A 6 14.57 -12.68 -44.02
N LYS A 7 13.31 -13.12 -44.20
CA LYS A 7 12.29 -13.29 -43.14
C LYS A 7 12.44 -14.67 -42.50
N PHE A 8 12.27 -14.78 -41.18
CA PHE A 8 12.13 -16.04 -40.46
C PHE A 8 10.87 -15.98 -39.57
N LEU A 9 10.09 -17.06 -39.65
CA LEU A 9 9.11 -17.58 -38.69
C LEU A 9 7.79 -16.82 -38.41
N SER A 10 6.69 -17.34 -38.94
CA SER A 10 5.62 -17.95 -38.11
C SER A 10 4.55 -18.57 -39.03
N PHE A 11 4.49 -19.90 -39.04
CA PHE A 11 3.54 -20.72 -39.78
C PHE A 11 2.31 -20.96 -38.90
N PHE A 12 1.15 -20.45 -39.30
CA PHE A 12 -0.15 -21.04 -38.99
C PHE A 12 -0.84 -21.29 -40.32
N THR A 13 -0.94 -22.56 -40.71
CA THR A 13 -1.88 -22.97 -41.77
C THR A 13 -2.36 -24.37 -41.45
N ALA A 14 -3.58 -24.43 -40.91
CA ALA A 14 -4.44 -25.58 -41.07
C ALA A 14 -4.75 -25.71 -42.57
N LEU A 15 -4.15 -26.70 -43.23
CA LEU A 15 -4.68 -27.24 -44.49
C LEU A 15 -4.19 -28.68 -44.59
N VAL A 16 -5.16 -29.59 -44.63
CA VAL A 16 -4.96 -31.02 -44.85
C VAL A 16 -4.30 -31.19 -46.22
N ILE A 17 -3.01 -31.53 -46.19
CA ILE A 17 -2.24 -31.82 -47.40
C ILE A 17 -2.49 -33.29 -47.77
N ALA A 18 -3.46 -33.50 -48.65
CA ALA A 18 -3.38 -34.56 -49.63
C ALA A 18 -2.22 -34.22 -50.59
N LEU A 19 -1.03 -34.78 -50.36
CA LEU A 19 0.02 -34.83 -51.37
C LEU A 19 0.23 -36.27 -51.77
N GLY A 20 -0.33 -36.58 -52.94
CA GLY A 20 0.14 -37.68 -53.76
C GLY A 20 1.63 -37.49 -54.02
N ILE A 21 2.39 -38.53 -53.71
CA ILE A 21 3.76 -38.66 -54.17
C ILE A 21 3.68 -38.92 -55.67
N ILE A 22 3.95 -37.87 -56.46
CA ILE A 22 4.25 -37.97 -57.89
C ILE A 22 5.66 -38.55 -57.98
N ILE A 23 5.77 -39.78 -58.48
CA ILE A 23 7.02 -40.32 -59.02
C ILE A 23 7.08 -39.93 -60.50
N PRO A 24 8.17 -39.34 -61.00
CA PRO A 24 8.32 -39.03 -62.42
C PRO A 24 8.68 -40.30 -63.20
N GLY A 25 7.91 -40.59 -64.24
CA GLY A 25 8.12 -41.71 -65.14
C GLY A 25 6.96 -41.84 -66.12
N ALA A 26 6.84 -40.88 -67.04
CA ALA A 26 5.82 -40.91 -68.07
C ALA A 26 6.06 -42.08 -69.03
N SER A 27 5.19 -43.07 -68.96
CA SER A 27 4.83 -43.96 -70.07
C SER A 27 3.35 -44.25 -69.88
N SER A 28 2.54 -43.73 -70.80
CA SER A 28 1.08 -43.86 -70.93
C SER A 28 0.38 -44.83 -69.96
N VAL A 29 -0.16 -44.31 -68.86
CA VAL A 29 -1.05 -45.07 -67.96
C VAL A 29 -2.48 -44.88 -68.48
N HIS A 30 -3.00 -45.88 -69.20
CA HIS A 30 -4.45 -46.08 -69.25
C HIS A 30 -4.94 -46.25 -67.81
N ALA A 31 -6.05 -45.62 -67.44
CA ALA A 31 -6.64 -45.74 -66.10
C ALA A 31 -6.77 -47.23 -65.73
N ALA A 32 -5.88 -47.72 -64.86
CA ALA A 32 -5.85 -49.11 -64.47
C ALA A 32 -7.01 -49.38 -63.51
N ASN A 33 -7.74 -50.47 -63.73
CA ASN A 33 -8.81 -50.91 -62.83
C ASN A 33 -8.26 -51.04 -61.41
N THR A 34 -8.84 -50.28 -60.48
CA THR A 34 -8.46 -50.33 -59.05
C THR A 34 -9.05 -51.58 -58.43
N LEU A 35 -8.21 -52.36 -57.75
CA LEU A 35 -8.61 -53.62 -57.11
C LEU A 35 -9.18 -53.33 -55.70
N ASN A 36 -10.46 -53.63 -55.48
CA ASN A 36 -11.15 -53.28 -54.22
C ASN A 36 -10.83 -54.27 -53.09
N VAL A 37 -9.83 -53.95 -52.26
CA VAL A 37 -9.35 -54.78 -51.13
C VAL A 37 -9.70 -54.17 -49.77
N ALA A 38 -9.76 -52.84 -49.65
CA ALA A 38 -9.86 -52.12 -48.39
C ALA A 38 -11.05 -52.55 -47.52
N GLN A 39 -12.20 -52.85 -48.15
CA GLN A 39 -13.42 -53.30 -47.49
C GLN A 39 -13.24 -54.62 -46.72
N TYR A 40 -12.25 -55.44 -47.08
CA TYR A 40 -12.02 -56.75 -46.49
C TYR A 40 -11.03 -56.74 -45.32
N THR A 41 -10.65 -55.54 -44.87
CA THR A 41 -9.68 -55.34 -43.79
C THR A 41 -10.37 -54.88 -42.51
N LYS A 42 -9.84 -55.30 -41.36
CA LYS A 42 -10.35 -54.90 -40.04
C LYS A 42 -9.23 -54.85 -39.00
N THR A 43 -9.44 -54.04 -37.97
CA THR A 43 -8.65 -54.04 -36.74
C THR A 43 -9.52 -54.48 -35.56
N SER A 44 -8.92 -55.17 -34.60
CA SER A 44 -9.55 -55.59 -33.35
C SER A 44 -8.48 -55.70 -32.27
N GLY A 45 -8.84 -55.53 -31.00
CA GLY A 45 -7.87 -55.67 -29.92
C GLY A 45 -8.51 -55.61 -28.54
N VAL A 46 -7.67 -55.83 -27.53
CA VAL A 46 -8.04 -55.77 -26.12
C VAL A 46 -7.06 -54.90 -25.35
N VAL A 47 -7.54 -54.22 -24.31
CA VAL A 47 -6.70 -53.40 -23.44
C VAL A 47 -6.26 -54.22 -22.23
N LYS A 48 -4.96 -54.17 -21.93
CA LYS A 48 -4.33 -54.78 -20.76
C LYS A 48 -3.75 -53.69 -19.85
N GLY A 49 -3.96 -53.82 -18.56
CA GLY A 49 -3.42 -52.90 -17.55
C GLY A 49 -4.12 -53.08 -16.21
N VAL A 50 -3.62 -52.41 -15.18
CA VAL A 50 -4.29 -52.36 -13.86
C VAL A 50 -5.40 -51.32 -13.94
N LYS A 51 -6.60 -51.65 -13.44
CA LYS A 51 -7.75 -50.74 -13.38
C LYS A 51 -7.37 -49.42 -12.70
N GLY A 52 -7.66 -48.29 -13.35
CA GLY A 52 -7.38 -46.94 -12.87
C GLY A 52 -5.90 -46.56 -12.78
N SER A 53 -4.98 -47.34 -13.36
CA SER A 53 -3.54 -47.03 -13.34
C SER A 53 -3.12 -45.93 -14.32
N ASN A 54 -4.00 -45.57 -15.28
CA ASN A 54 -3.66 -44.70 -16.42
C ASN A 54 -2.49 -45.21 -17.28
N SER A 55 -2.08 -46.46 -17.12
CA SER A 55 -1.00 -47.09 -17.87
C SER A 55 -1.51 -48.40 -18.49
N GLY A 56 -1.72 -48.39 -19.80
CA GLY A 56 -2.33 -49.49 -20.54
C GLY A 56 -1.53 -49.91 -21.77
N THR A 57 -1.67 -51.17 -22.16
CA THR A 57 -1.20 -51.73 -23.44
C THR A 57 -2.40 -52.19 -24.25
N TYR A 58 -2.54 -51.67 -25.47
CA TYR A 58 -3.50 -52.17 -26.44
C TYR A 58 -2.88 -53.33 -27.23
N GLU A 59 -3.41 -54.53 -27.07
CA GLU A 59 -3.03 -55.73 -27.82
C GLU A 59 -3.94 -55.88 -29.03
N GLY A 60 -3.46 -55.43 -30.19
CA GLY A 60 -4.21 -55.32 -31.43
C GLY A 60 -3.89 -56.42 -32.44
N LYS A 61 -4.79 -56.56 -33.41
CA LYS A 61 -4.67 -57.45 -34.56
C LYS A 61 -5.23 -56.77 -35.80
N TRP A 62 -4.43 -56.62 -36.83
CA TRP A 62 -4.88 -56.23 -38.17
C TRP A 62 -5.12 -57.50 -38.97
N THR A 63 -6.26 -57.60 -39.64
CA THR A 63 -6.59 -58.77 -40.47
C THR A 63 -7.20 -58.37 -41.79
N ALA A 64 -6.97 -59.20 -42.81
CA ALA A 64 -7.66 -59.11 -44.09
C ALA A 64 -8.17 -60.49 -44.49
N LYS A 65 -9.39 -60.57 -45.02
CA LYS A 65 -9.98 -61.80 -45.56
C LYS A 65 -10.45 -61.53 -46.99
N ILE A 66 -9.53 -61.63 -47.94
CA ILE A 66 -9.65 -61.02 -49.26
C ILE A 66 -10.21 -62.05 -50.25
N PRO A 67 -11.45 -61.92 -50.75
CA PRO A 67 -12.02 -62.83 -51.74
C PRO A 67 -11.35 -62.60 -53.11
N MET A 68 -10.31 -63.38 -53.40
CA MET A 68 -9.45 -63.12 -54.56
C MET A 68 -10.20 -63.23 -55.89
N GLY A 69 -11.21 -64.08 -56.02
CA GLY A 69 -12.06 -64.11 -57.22
C GLY A 69 -12.75 -62.77 -57.50
N LYS A 70 -13.35 -62.14 -56.48
CA LYS A 70 -13.99 -60.82 -56.60
C LYS A 70 -13.01 -59.70 -56.89
N VAL A 71 -11.82 -59.75 -56.27
CA VAL A 71 -10.78 -58.75 -56.49
C VAL A 71 -10.22 -58.86 -57.90
N MET A 72 -9.89 -60.08 -58.33
CA MET A 72 -9.31 -60.34 -59.66
C MET A 72 -10.32 -60.19 -60.80
N ALA A 73 -11.62 -60.19 -60.53
CA ALA A 73 -12.66 -59.85 -61.50
C ALA A 73 -12.42 -58.47 -62.15
N GLY A 74 -11.80 -57.53 -61.42
CA GLY A 74 -11.42 -56.23 -61.94
C GLY A 74 -10.39 -56.27 -63.08
N ILE A 75 -9.75 -57.42 -63.33
CA ILE A 75 -8.81 -57.62 -64.44
C ILE A 75 -9.14 -58.88 -65.26
N GLU A 76 -10.37 -59.38 -65.15
CA GLU A 76 -10.75 -60.65 -65.77
C GLU A 76 -10.60 -60.63 -67.29
N ASP A 77 -11.00 -59.54 -67.93
CA ASP A 77 -10.88 -59.38 -69.38
C ASP A 77 -9.43 -59.42 -69.83
N GLU A 78 -8.51 -58.81 -69.08
CA GLU A 78 -7.07 -58.86 -69.36
C GLU A 78 -6.51 -60.27 -69.15
N MET A 79 -6.91 -60.97 -68.09
CA MET A 79 -6.52 -62.36 -67.85
C MET A 79 -7.00 -63.27 -68.99
N LYS A 80 -8.27 -63.12 -69.41
CA LYS A 80 -8.87 -63.89 -70.50
C LYS A 80 -8.19 -63.60 -71.84
N GLN A 81 -7.94 -62.34 -72.18
CA GLN A 81 -7.22 -61.97 -73.40
C GLN A 81 -5.79 -62.55 -73.40
N ALA A 82 -5.08 -62.46 -72.27
CA ALA A 82 -3.74 -63.01 -72.16
C ALA A 82 -3.71 -64.54 -72.22
N ALA A 83 -4.75 -65.20 -71.68
CA ALA A 83 -4.95 -66.64 -71.77
C ALA A 83 -5.12 -67.12 -73.21
N THR A 84 -5.96 -66.45 -74.02
CA THR A 84 -6.15 -66.80 -75.45
C THR A 84 -4.86 -66.70 -76.27
N LYS A 85 -3.94 -65.82 -75.86
CA LYS A 85 -2.63 -65.60 -76.49
C LYS A 85 -1.52 -66.46 -75.88
N ASN A 86 -1.85 -67.36 -74.95
CA ASN A 86 -0.90 -68.23 -74.26
C ASN A 86 0.27 -67.48 -73.60
N LEU A 87 0.04 -66.24 -73.15
CA LEU A 87 1.07 -65.39 -72.55
C LEU A 87 1.40 -65.83 -71.13
N TYR A 88 2.58 -65.45 -70.66
CA TYR A 88 3.04 -65.76 -69.30
C TYR A 88 3.01 -64.52 -68.40
N PRO A 89 2.49 -64.60 -67.16
CA PRO A 89 2.47 -63.47 -66.23
C PRO A 89 3.84 -63.28 -65.56
N HIS A 90 4.75 -62.53 -66.20
CA HIS A 90 6.05 -62.24 -65.57
C HIS A 90 5.95 -61.08 -64.58
N GLY A 91 6.56 -61.19 -63.41
CA GLY A 91 6.56 -60.17 -62.37
C GLY A 91 7.72 -59.18 -62.45
N LYS A 92 7.72 -58.21 -61.54
CA LYS A 92 8.76 -57.17 -61.42
C LYS A 92 10.15 -57.66 -60.97
N ASP A 93 10.25 -58.91 -60.50
CA ASP A 93 11.51 -59.53 -60.03
C ASP A 93 12.34 -60.18 -61.17
N GLY A 94 11.89 -60.11 -62.44
CA GLY A 94 12.71 -60.44 -63.62
C GLY A 94 11.96 -61.13 -64.78
N LYS A 95 12.61 -61.20 -65.94
CA LYS A 95 12.04 -61.66 -67.24
C LYS A 95 11.48 -63.08 -67.29
N ASN A 96 11.81 -63.92 -66.31
CA ASN A 96 11.38 -65.32 -66.19
C ASN A 96 10.90 -65.63 -64.76
N LYS A 97 10.40 -64.63 -64.04
CA LYS A 97 9.88 -64.79 -62.68
C LYS A 97 8.38 -64.59 -62.71
N ILE A 98 7.63 -65.47 -62.06
CA ILE A 98 6.17 -65.38 -61.98
C ILE A 98 5.74 -64.08 -61.30
N ALA A 99 4.63 -63.49 -61.75
CA ALA A 99 4.02 -62.34 -61.13
C ALA A 99 3.46 -62.68 -59.74
N TYR A 100 3.42 -61.68 -58.88
CA TYR A 100 2.93 -61.81 -57.52
C TYR A 100 2.16 -60.56 -57.12
N VAL A 101 1.21 -60.71 -56.20
CA VAL A 101 0.57 -59.57 -55.53
C VAL A 101 1.49 -59.13 -54.39
N GLU A 102 1.92 -57.87 -54.41
CA GLU A 102 2.60 -57.23 -53.29
C GLU A 102 1.58 -56.49 -52.44
N TYR A 103 1.55 -56.73 -51.13
CA TYR A 103 0.63 -56.02 -50.24
C TYR A 103 1.35 -55.51 -49.01
N LYS A 104 1.25 -54.20 -48.74
CA LYS A 104 1.97 -53.50 -47.68
C LYS A 104 1.00 -53.01 -46.63
N VAL A 105 1.26 -53.34 -45.37
CA VAL A 105 0.54 -52.83 -44.20
C VAL A 105 1.49 -51.94 -43.41
N THR A 106 1.12 -50.66 -43.25
CA THR A 106 1.93 -49.63 -42.60
C THR A 106 1.28 -49.22 -41.28
N PHE A 107 2.02 -49.39 -40.20
CA PHE A 107 1.64 -48.99 -38.85
C PHE A 107 2.20 -47.59 -38.51
N PRO A 108 1.55 -46.82 -37.64
CA PRO A 108 2.11 -45.58 -37.11
C PRO A 108 3.36 -45.82 -36.23
N GLU A 109 4.16 -44.78 -36.01
CA GLU A 109 5.26 -44.83 -35.03
C GLU A 109 4.77 -45.16 -33.61
N GLY A 110 5.59 -45.91 -32.87
CA GLY A 110 5.31 -46.37 -31.51
C GLY A 110 4.58 -47.72 -31.41
N VAL A 111 4.21 -48.32 -32.54
CA VAL A 111 3.61 -49.67 -32.60
C VAL A 111 4.68 -50.74 -32.59
N THR A 112 4.52 -51.78 -31.78
CA THR A 112 5.36 -52.97 -31.79
C THR A 112 4.65 -54.08 -32.57
N ILE A 113 5.21 -54.50 -33.71
CA ILE A 113 4.67 -55.59 -34.54
C ILE A 113 5.19 -56.94 -34.01
N ASP A 114 4.30 -57.90 -33.75
CA ASP A 114 4.69 -59.26 -33.36
C ASP A 114 5.02 -60.08 -34.61
N SER A 115 6.24 -59.91 -35.12
CA SER A 115 6.69 -60.53 -36.37
C SER A 115 6.66 -62.06 -36.33
N ALA A 116 6.79 -62.67 -35.14
CA ALA A 116 6.77 -64.12 -34.97
C ALA A 116 5.37 -64.74 -35.16
N LYS A 117 4.31 -63.93 -35.11
CA LYS A 117 2.91 -64.37 -35.22
C LYS A 117 2.18 -63.85 -36.46
N ILE A 118 2.91 -63.33 -37.44
CA ILE A 118 2.35 -62.94 -38.73
C ILE A 118 1.91 -64.20 -39.47
N MET A 119 0.68 -64.18 -40.01
CA MET A 119 0.13 -65.29 -40.77
C MET A 119 -0.38 -64.81 -42.12
N ALA A 120 -0.18 -65.65 -43.13
CA ALA A 120 -0.82 -65.56 -44.44
C ALA A 120 -1.31 -66.97 -44.84
N ASP A 121 -2.60 -67.09 -45.08
CA ASP A 121 -3.24 -68.33 -45.52
C ASP A 121 -3.94 -68.13 -46.86
N ASN A 122 -4.10 -69.21 -47.61
CA ASN A 122 -4.64 -69.19 -48.96
C ASN A 122 -5.61 -70.34 -49.17
N SER A 123 -6.82 -70.02 -49.65
CA SER A 123 -7.80 -71.01 -50.09
C SER A 123 -8.11 -70.95 -51.59
N THR A 124 -7.56 -69.98 -52.34
CA THR A 124 -7.66 -69.92 -53.80
C THR A 124 -6.59 -70.76 -54.49
N SER A 125 -6.94 -71.40 -55.60
CA SER A 125 -6.05 -72.20 -56.42
C SER A 125 -5.13 -71.37 -57.33
N MET A 126 -5.36 -70.06 -57.50
CA MET A 126 -4.53 -69.19 -58.37
C MET A 126 -3.09 -68.97 -57.87
N PHE A 127 -2.88 -69.09 -56.56
CA PHE A 127 -1.65 -68.67 -55.89
C PHE A 127 -0.84 -69.84 -55.33
N ASN A 128 0.49 -69.74 -55.40
CA ASN A 128 1.39 -70.73 -54.81
C ASN A 128 1.62 -70.42 -53.31
N LYS A 129 0.79 -71.03 -52.45
CA LYS A 129 0.88 -70.85 -50.98
C LYS A 129 2.27 -71.14 -50.42
N ALA A 130 2.97 -72.15 -50.94
CA ALA A 130 4.31 -72.52 -50.45
C ALA A 130 5.38 -71.44 -50.75
N ALA A 131 5.12 -70.55 -51.70
CA ALA A 131 6.01 -69.45 -52.06
C ALA A 131 5.64 -68.11 -51.39
N PHE A 132 4.66 -68.10 -50.48
CA PHE A 132 4.27 -66.88 -49.78
C PHE A 132 5.39 -66.41 -48.86
N THR A 133 5.70 -65.12 -48.92
CA THR A 133 6.71 -64.52 -48.05
C THR A 133 6.18 -63.24 -47.45
N HIS A 134 6.73 -62.87 -46.30
CA HIS A 134 6.53 -61.56 -45.72
C HIS A 134 7.85 -61.04 -45.14
N THR A 135 7.99 -59.73 -45.09
CA THR A 135 9.12 -59.04 -44.44
C THR A 135 8.59 -57.92 -43.57
N VAL A 136 9.29 -57.64 -42.47
CA VAL A 136 9.00 -56.51 -41.59
C VAL A 136 10.19 -55.56 -41.66
N SER A 137 9.94 -54.31 -42.05
CA SER A 137 10.96 -53.25 -42.11
C SER A 137 10.40 -52.00 -41.44
N GLY A 138 10.91 -51.69 -40.24
CA GLY A 138 10.32 -50.66 -39.39
C GLY A 138 8.84 -50.93 -39.13
N GLN A 139 7.99 -49.97 -39.47
CA GLN A 139 6.53 -50.08 -39.27
C GLN A 139 5.77 -50.66 -40.47
N VAL A 140 6.47 -51.24 -41.46
CA VAL A 140 5.85 -51.77 -42.67
C VAL A 140 6.01 -53.29 -42.74
N VAL A 141 4.89 -54.00 -42.87
CA VAL A 141 4.87 -55.42 -43.22
C VAL A 141 4.56 -55.54 -44.70
N THR A 142 5.47 -56.13 -45.47
CA THR A 142 5.31 -56.36 -46.92
C THR A 142 5.11 -57.84 -47.19
N PHE A 143 3.97 -58.21 -47.76
CA PHE A 143 3.67 -59.56 -48.23
C PHE A 143 3.91 -59.67 -49.73
N LYS A 144 4.39 -60.84 -50.16
CA LYS A 144 4.40 -61.26 -51.57
C LYS A 144 3.60 -62.54 -51.72
N PHE A 145 2.63 -62.52 -52.63
CA PHE A 145 1.76 -63.66 -52.96
C PHE A 145 1.95 -64.05 -54.42
N PRO A 146 2.89 -64.96 -54.74
CA PRO A 146 3.13 -65.39 -56.11
C PRO A 146 1.96 -66.19 -56.67
N LEU A 147 1.65 -65.96 -57.94
CA LEU A 147 0.79 -66.86 -58.70
C LEU A 147 1.45 -68.25 -58.79
N ARG A 148 0.67 -69.27 -59.17
CA ARG A 148 1.25 -70.53 -59.63
C ARG A 148 2.14 -70.27 -60.85
N ASP A 149 3.20 -71.05 -60.98
CA ASP A 149 4.17 -70.90 -62.07
C ASP A 149 3.60 -71.49 -63.38
N GLU A 150 2.52 -70.88 -63.87
CA GLU A 150 1.74 -71.29 -65.03
C GLU A 150 1.49 -70.07 -65.94
N ASN A 151 1.21 -70.33 -67.21
CA ASN A 151 0.80 -69.27 -68.14
C ASN A 151 -0.60 -68.72 -67.77
N TRP A 152 -1.03 -67.64 -68.42
CA TRP A 152 -2.34 -67.05 -68.16
C TRP A 152 -3.51 -68.00 -68.41
N ALA A 153 -3.37 -68.99 -69.30
CA ALA A 153 -4.39 -70.01 -69.50
C ALA A 153 -4.56 -70.91 -68.27
N GLY A 154 -3.47 -71.33 -67.62
CA GLY A 154 -3.50 -72.06 -66.35
C GLY A 154 -4.07 -71.21 -65.21
N ILE A 155 -3.59 -69.97 -65.05
CA ILE A 155 -4.10 -69.05 -64.01
C ILE A 155 -5.59 -68.76 -64.19
N TYR A 156 -6.04 -68.50 -65.42
CA TYR A 156 -7.46 -68.25 -65.71
C TYR A 156 -8.31 -69.50 -65.50
N LYS A 157 -7.76 -70.70 -65.74
CA LYS A 157 -8.43 -71.97 -65.40
C LYS A 157 -8.65 -72.08 -63.89
N HIS A 158 -7.62 -71.87 -63.06
CA HIS A 158 -7.73 -71.87 -61.60
C HIS A 158 -8.74 -70.82 -61.09
N TYR A 159 -8.72 -69.62 -61.67
CA TYR A 159 -9.71 -68.57 -61.38
C TYR A 159 -11.15 -69.05 -61.60
N ASN A 160 -11.43 -69.68 -62.74
CA ASN A 160 -12.76 -70.20 -63.07
C ASN A 160 -13.15 -71.41 -62.21
N GLU A 161 -12.23 -72.33 -61.94
CA GLU A 161 -12.44 -73.50 -61.07
C GLU A 161 -12.73 -73.09 -59.62
N ASP A 162 -12.19 -71.95 -59.18
CA ASP A 162 -12.52 -71.34 -57.90
C ASP A 162 -13.91 -70.67 -57.87
N GLY A 163 -14.61 -70.58 -59.01
CA GLY A 163 -15.91 -69.91 -59.15
C GLY A 163 -15.82 -68.48 -59.70
N GLY A 164 -14.66 -68.06 -60.22
CA GLY A 164 -14.44 -66.76 -60.84
C GLY A 164 -14.83 -65.59 -59.93
N ALA A 165 -15.52 -64.59 -60.48
CA ALA A 165 -15.98 -63.42 -59.74
C ALA A 165 -16.94 -63.78 -58.58
N ALA A 166 -17.60 -64.94 -58.63
CA ALA A 166 -18.50 -65.42 -57.58
C ALA A 166 -17.78 -66.20 -56.47
N SER A 167 -16.47 -66.43 -56.59
CA SER A 167 -15.71 -67.22 -55.61
C SER A 167 -15.80 -66.65 -54.19
N ASN A 168 -15.92 -67.55 -53.22
CA ASN A 168 -15.81 -67.25 -51.79
C ASN A 168 -14.43 -67.62 -51.21
N LYS A 169 -13.49 -68.10 -52.03
CA LYS A 169 -12.14 -68.45 -51.61
C LYS A 169 -11.33 -67.17 -51.37
N THR A 170 -10.57 -67.17 -50.29
CA THR A 170 -9.88 -65.99 -49.77
C THR A 170 -8.38 -66.17 -49.59
N LEU A 171 -7.70 -65.03 -49.61
CA LEU A 171 -6.37 -64.82 -49.07
C LEU A 171 -6.52 -64.15 -47.70
N ASP A 172 -6.09 -64.84 -46.65
CA ASP A 172 -6.30 -64.42 -45.27
C ASP A 172 -4.98 -63.96 -44.65
N ILE A 173 -4.92 -62.71 -44.18
CA ILE A 173 -3.72 -62.11 -43.58
C ILE A 173 -4.03 -61.73 -42.13
N SER A 174 -3.06 -61.93 -41.25
CA SER A 174 -3.16 -61.58 -39.83
C SER A 174 -1.83 -61.05 -39.30
N ILE A 175 -1.85 -59.85 -38.71
CA ILE A 175 -0.69 -59.18 -38.12
C ILE A 175 -1.05 -58.75 -36.69
N PRO A 176 -0.56 -59.44 -35.65
CA PRO A 176 -0.68 -58.98 -34.27
C PRO A 176 0.30 -57.84 -33.98
N TYR A 177 -0.11 -56.88 -33.15
CA TYR A 177 0.70 -55.73 -32.74
C TYR A 177 0.32 -55.23 -31.36
N THR A 178 1.16 -54.39 -30.75
CA THR A 178 0.86 -53.71 -29.48
C THR A 178 1.21 -52.23 -29.53
N VAL A 179 0.51 -51.42 -28.73
CA VAL A 179 0.86 -50.01 -28.47
C VAL A 179 0.58 -49.66 -27.01
N LYS A 180 1.37 -48.78 -26.42
CA LYS A 180 1.27 -48.39 -24.99
C LYS A 180 0.86 -46.94 -24.84
N ALA A 181 0.10 -46.65 -23.79
CA ALA A 181 -0.22 -45.30 -23.34
C ALA A 181 -0.03 -45.21 -21.82
N ASN A 182 0.65 -44.15 -21.37
CA ASN A 182 0.90 -43.87 -19.96
C ASN A 182 0.00 -42.74 -19.41
N SER A 183 -0.99 -42.31 -20.19
CA SER A 183 -2.04 -41.39 -19.75
C SER A 183 -3.31 -41.55 -20.61
N LEU A 184 -4.44 -41.07 -20.10
CA LEU A 184 -5.68 -40.98 -20.87
C LEU A 184 -5.51 -40.15 -22.16
N ASN A 185 -4.72 -39.08 -22.11
CA ASN A 185 -4.46 -38.21 -23.26
C ASN A 185 -3.63 -38.92 -24.33
N GLU A 186 -2.61 -39.69 -23.94
CA GLU A 186 -1.86 -40.54 -24.87
C GLU A 186 -2.75 -41.60 -25.51
N ALA A 187 -3.64 -42.24 -24.74
CA ALA A 187 -4.59 -43.22 -25.26
C ALA A 187 -5.53 -42.61 -26.32
N LYS A 188 -6.09 -41.41 -26.04
CA LYS A 188 -6.91 -40.65 -27.00
C LYS A 188 -6.13 -40.24 -28.25
N ALA A 189 -4.86 -39.84 -28.09
CA ALA A 189 -4.01 -39.50 -29.22
C ALA A 189 -3.76 -40.72 -30.13
N LEU A 190 -3.58 -41.91 -29.55
CA LEU A 190 -3.40 -43.16 -30.30
C LEU A 190 -4.67 -43.63 -31.01
N GLU A 191 -5.86 -43.39 -30.45
CA GLU A 191 -7.16 -43.65 -31.10
C GLU A 191 -7.32 -42.85 -32.41
N SER A 192 -6.69 -41.68 -32.51
CA SER A 192 -6.73 -40.85 -33.72
C SER A 192 -5.80 -41.33 -34.83
N LYS A 193 -4.89 -42.27 -34.55
CA LYS A 193 -3.94 -42.82 -35.53
C LYS A 193 -4.56 -43.98 -36.30
N ASN A 194 -4.10 -44.18 -37.54
CA ASN A 194 -4.60 -45.22 -38.43
C ASN A 194 -3.49 -46.16 -38.94
N ILE A 195 -3.83 -47.43 -39.08
CA ILE A 195 -3.08 -48.41 -39.87
C ILE A 195 -3.55 -48.29 -41.32
N THR A 196 -2.61 -48.17 -42.25
CA THR A 196 -2.93 -48.12 -43.69
C THR A 196 -2.43 -49.35 -44.40
N ALA A 197 -3.15 -49.79 -45.44
CA ALA A 197 -2.68 -50.89 -46.27
C ALA A 197 -3.02 -50.69 -47.74
N LYS A 198 -2.11 -51.10 -48.62
CA LYS A 198 -2.25 -51.01 -50.08
C LYS A 198 -1.38 -52.05 -50.75
N GLY A 199 -1.74 -52.45 -51.96
CA GLY A 199 -0.94 -53.36 -52.76
C GLY A 199 -0.89 -53.02 -54.23
N ASP A 200 -0.07 -53.78 -54.93
CA ASP A 200 0.09 -53.73 -56.37
C ASP A 200 0.23 -55.15 -56.93
N PHE A 201 -0.27 -55.33 -58.14
CA PHE A 201 -0.07 -56.50 -58.96
C PHE A 201 0.56 -56.05 -60.29
N GLU A 202 1.84 -56.35 -60.47
CA GLU A 202 2.63 -55.93 -61.63
C GLU A 202 2.93 -57.12 -62.54
N THR A 203 2.63 -56.96 -63.83
CA THR A 203 2.82 -57.99 -64.85
C THR A 203 3.53 -57.42 -66.08
N HIS A 204 4.34 -58.28 -66.72
CA HIS A 204 5.14 -58.00 -67.91
C HIS A 204 4.99 -59.11 -68.96
N ALA A 205 5.18 -58.79 -70.23
CA ALA A 205 5.35 -59.78 -71.28
C ALA A 205 6.74 -60.45 -71.22
N SER A 206 6.90 -61.54 -71.98
CA SER A 206 8.11 -62.35 -71.98
C SER A 206 9.22 -61.81 -72.90
N GLY A 207 10.45 -62.27 -72.66
CA GLY A 207 11.58 -62.07 -73.58
C GLY A 207 11.96 -60.59 -73.77
N PHE A 208 12.12 -60.17 -75.02
CA PHE A 208 12.53 -58.81 -75.40
C PHE A 208 11.53 -57.74 -74.91
N TRP A 209 10.24 -58.09 -74.80
CA TRP A 209 9.19 -57.14 -74.45
C TRP A 209 9.10 -56.84 -72.95
N TYR A 210 9.79 -57.60 -72.08
CA TYR A 210 9.71 -57.47 -70.62
C TYR A 210 9.92 -56.03 -70.11
N SER A 211 10.98 -55.36 -70.59
CA SER A 211 11.34 -54.01 -70.14
C SER A 211 10.42 -52.90 -70.68
N ILE A 212 9.54 -53.20 -71.64
CA ILE A 212 8.69 -52.21 -72.33
C ILE A 212 7.20 -52.47 -72.18
N THR A 213 6.79 -53.67 -71.76
CA THR A 213 5.40 -53.99 -71.41
C THR A 213 5.28 -54.08 -69.90
N LYS A 214 4.73 -53.04 -69.27
CA LYS A 214 4.47 -52.99 -67.83
C LYS A 214 2.99 -52.71 -67.61
N LYS A 215 2.31 -53.58 -66.87
CA LYS A 215 0.94 -53.35 -66.39
C LYS A 215 0.91 -53.45 -64.87
N VAL A 216 0.42 -52.40 -64.22
CA VAL A 216 0.29 -52.33 -62.75
C VAL A 216 -1.16 -52.12 -62.40
N TYR A 217 -1.68 -53.03 -61.57
CA TYR A 217 -3.01 -52.90 -60.98
C TYR A 217 -2.83 -52.61 -59.50
N ASN A 218 -3.24 -51.43 -59.06
CA ASN A 218 -3.14 -51.03 -57.66
C ASN A 218 -4.43 -51.40 -56.94
N THR A 219 -4.32 -51.73 -55.65
CA THR A 219 -5.49 -51.81 -54.79
C THR A 219 -5.94 -50.41 -54.37
N ASP A 220 -7.18 -50.30 -53.91
CA ASP A 220 -7.59 -49.19 -53.05
C ASP A 220 -6.76 -49.16 -51.75
N VAL A 221 -6.84 -48.06 -51.01
CA VAL A 221 -6.13 -47.88 -49.74
C VAL A 221 -7.06 -48.20 -48.57
N SER A 222 -6.71 -49.22 -47.80
CA SER A 222 -7.32 -49.47 -46.50
C SER A 222 -6.81 -48.47 -45.47
N THR A 223 -7.73 -47.92 -44.69
CA THR A 223 -7.42 -47.13 -43.48
C THR A 223 -8.28 -47.66 -42.34
N LYS A 224 -7.65 -48.12 -41.26
CA LYS A 224 -8.34 -48.65 -40.06
C LYS A 224 -7.78 -48.03 -38.79
N PRO A 225 -8.60 -47.77 -37.76
CA PRO A 225 -8.13 -47.19 -36.52
C PRO A 225 -7.11 -48.09 -35.83
N LEU A 226 -6.06 -47.49 -35.27
CA LEU A 226 -4.96 -48.20 -34.62
C LEU A 226 -5.41 -48.88 -33.31
N ALA A 227 -6.16 -48.18 -32.48
CA ALA A 227 -6.52 -48.66 -31.14
C ALA A 227 -7.93 -48.21 -30.77
N PRO A 228 -8.98 -48.65 -31.49
CA PRO A 228 -10.35 -48.25 -31.19
C PRO A 228 -10.72 -48.54 -29.72
N ASP A 229 -11.38 -47.57 -29.08
CA ASP A 229 -11.87 -47.62 -27.70
C ASP A 229 -10.78 -47.84 -26.62
N PHE A 230 -9.50 -47.61 -26.94
CA PHE A 230 -8.41 -47.72 -25.97
C PHE A 230 -8.62 -46.83 -24.74
N SER A 231 -9.02 -45.57 -24.93
CA SER A 231 -9.26 -44.60 -23.85
C SER A 231 -10.53 -44.87 -23.05
N LYS A 232 -11.45 -45.72 -23.55
CA LYS A 232 -12.69 -46.10 -22.87
C LYS A 232 -12.53 -47.23 -21.87
N SER A 233 -11.38 -47.91 -21.86
CA SER A 233 -11.06 -48.98 -20.92
C SER A 233 -11.03 -48.46 -19.47
N ASP A 234 -11.40 -49.32 -18.52
CA ASP A 234 -11.31 -49.06 -17.08
C ASP A 234 -9.86 -48.99 -16.55
N VAL A 235 -8.87 -49.30 -17.37
CA VAL A 235 -7.45 -49.00 -17.10
C VAL A 235 -7.23 -47.49 -16.96
N PHE A 236 -7.97 -46.67 -17.70
CA PHE A 236 -7.86 -45.23 -17.65
C PHE A 236 -8.93 -44.64 -16.73
N VAL A 237 -8.51 -43.80 -15.79
CA VAL A 237 -9.41 -43.05 -14.92
C VAL A 237 -10.10 -41.99 -15.77
N LYS A 238 -11.43 -41.98 -15.74
CA LYS A 238 -12.21 -40.92 -16.39
C LYS A 238 -12.03 -39.63 -15.62
N SER A 239 -11.82 -38.53 -16.35
CA SER A 239 -11.78 -37.19 -15.77
C SER A 239 -13.07 -36.89 -15.02
N THR A 240 -12.97 -36.43 -13.79
CA THR A 240 -14.10 -35.90 -13.04
C THR A 240 -14.19 -34.40 -13.23
N GLU A 241 -15.40 -33.87 -13.35
CA GLU A 241 -15.68 -32.44 -13.28
C GLU A 241 -16.46 -32.15 -12.02
N GLN A 242 -16.04 -31.13 -11.27
CA GLN A 242 -16.65 -30.72 -10.01
C GLN A 242 -16.82 -29.21 -9.99
N ASP A 243 -17.97 -28.75 -9.48
CA ASP A 243 -18.21 -27.34 -9.22
C ASP A 243 -18.12 -27.07 -7.71
N ILE A 244 -17.39 -26.03 -7.35
CA ILE A 244 -17.26 -25.55 -5.97
C ILE A 244 -17.73 -24.10 -5.94
N SER A 245 -18.87 -23.89 -5.31
CA SER A 245 -19.38 -22.56 -5.01
C SER A 245 -19.36 -22.30 -3.51
N GLN A 246 -18.86 -21.14 -3.09
CA GLN A 246 -18.96 -20.71 -1.70
C GLN A 246 -19.33 -19.25 -1.61
N LYS A 247 -20.18 -18.95 -0.62
CA LYS A 247 -20.45 -17.60 -0.16
C LYS A 247 -19.94 -17.47 1.27
N GLY A 248 -19.19 -16.42 1.56
CA GLY A 248 -18.65 -16.18 2.90
C GLY A 248 -18.52 -14.70 3.23
N ASN A 249 -18.19 -14.41 4.48
CA ASN A 249 -17.93 -13.06 4.93
C ASN A 249 -16.43 -12.84 5.11
N LEU A 250 -16.00 -11.59 4.92
CA LEU A 250 -14.66 -11.12 5.25
C LEU A 250 -14.81 -9.95 6.21
N ASP A 251 -13.96 -9.92 7.24
CA ASP A 251 -13.99 -8.82 8.19
C ASP A 251 -13.39 -7.56 7.53
N GLY A 252 -14.04 -6.43 7.71
CA GLY A 252 -13.61 -5.14 7.19
C GLY A 252 -14.00 -4.00 8.13
N ASP A 253 -13.37 -2.85 7.95
CA ASP A 253 -13.53 -1.71 8.84
C ASP A 253 -13.35 -0.38 8.11
N LEU A 254 -13.87 0.71 8.68
CA LEU A 254 -13.59 2.07 8.26
C LEU A 254 -12.80 2.78 9.35
N LEU A 255 -11.67 3.38 8.98
CA LEU A 255 -10.83 4.14 9.89
C LEU A 255 -10.71 5.59 9.43
N VAL A 256 -10.62 6.51 10.38
CA VAL A 256 -10.33 7.92 10.14
C VAL A 256 -8.95 8.26 10.70
N ASN A 257 -8.02 8.68 9.84
CA ASN A 257 -6.63 8.95 10.19
C ASN A 257 -5.96 7.81 10.99
N GLY A 258 -6.32 6.56 10.67
CA GLY A 258 -5.81 5.35 11.34
C GLY A 258 -6.52 4.97 12.66
N ASN A 259 -7.56 5.70 13.06
CA ASN A 259 -8.38 5.39 14.24
C ASN A 259 -9.67 4.67 13.81
N THR A 260 -10.00 3.53 14.44
CA THR A 260 -11.22 2.73 14.17
C THR A 260 -12.47 3.36 14.78
N GLN A 261 -12.32 4.36 15.64
CA GLN A 261 -13.38 5.03 16.38
C GLN A 261 -14.13 4.11 17.38
N HIS A 262 -13.65 2.89 17.60
CA HIS A 262 -14.31 1.88 18.43
C HIS A 262 -14.61 2.33 19.86
N ASP A 263 -13.67 3.03 20.51
CA ASP A 263 -13.84 3.44 21.90
C ASP A 263 -14.77 4.65 22.07
N LYS A 264 -14.73 5.62 21.14
CA LYS A 264 -15.50 6.87 21.19
C LYS A 264 -15.50 7.55 19.82
N VAL A 265 -16.55 8.35 19.56
CA VAL A 265 -16.69 9.21 18.37
C VAL A 265 -15.40 9.99 18.10
N TYR A 266 -14.94 9.95 16.86
CA TYR A 266 -13.74 10.67 16.44
C TYR A 266 -14.02 12.18 16.38
N GLU A 267 -13.16 12.98 17.02
CA GLU A 267 -13.26 14.44 17.05
C GLU A 267 -12.20 15.06 16.14
N ALA A 268 -12.64 15.82 15.14
CA ALA A 268 -11.81 16.55 14.21
C ALA A 268 -12.04 18.07 14.33
N ASN A 269 -11.21 18.88 13.67
CA ASN A 269 -11.50 20.29 13.45
C ASN A 269 -12.30 20.50 12.15
N LYS A 270 -13.07 21.58 12.09
CA LYS A 270 -13.94 21.91 10.94
C LYS A 270 -13.21 21.92 9.60
N ASN A 271 -11.97 22.37 9.57
CA ASN A 271 -11.18 22.55 8.34
C ASN A 271 -10.19 21.41 8.05
N ASP A 272 -10.23 20.34 8.85
CA ASP A 272 -9.31 19.22 8.68
C ASP A 272 -9.51 18.52 7.33
N SER A 273 -8.40 18.08 6.75
CA SER A 273 -8.38 17.19 5.60
C SER A 273 -8.08 15.78 6.07
N LEU A 274 -9.13 14.95 6.14
CA LEU A 274 -9.08 13.62 6.72
C LEU A 274 -8.67 12.57 5.68
N THR A 275 -8.04 11.50 6.17
CA THR A 275 -7.81 10.25 5.43
C THR A 275 -8.79 9.21 5.94
N MET A 276 -9.65 8.72 5.07
CA MET A 276 -10.54 7.59 5.37
C MET A 276 -9.95 6.32 4.79
N THR A 277 -9.85 5.27 5.60
CA THR A 277 -9.26 3.99 5.19
C THR A 277 -10.32 2.90 5.24
N GLY A 278 -10.63 2.28 4.10
CA GLY A 278 -11.34 1.01 4.07
C GLY A 278 -10.37 -0.14 4.28
N LEU A 279 -10.51 -0.87 5.37
CA LEU A 279 -9.73 -2.05 5.72
C LEU A 279 -10.51 -3.32 5.36
N LEU A 280 -9.83 -4.32 4.79
CA LEU A 280 -10.39 -5.65 4.53
C LEU A 280 -9.38 -6.72 4.96
N ASN A 281 -9.77 -7.57 5.90
CA ASN A 281 -8.98 -8.73 6.31
C ASN A 281 -9.21 -9.91 5.37
N VAL A 282 -8.17 -10.34 4.67
CA VAL A 282 -8.19 -11.42 3.67
C VAL A 282 -7.60 -12.73 4.19
N SER A 283 -7.29 -12.83 5.49
CA SER A 283 -6.81 -14.06 6.12
C SER A 283 -7.74 -15.27 5.92
N PRO A 284 -9.09 -15.12 5.91
CA PRO A 284 -9.99 -16.24 5.61
C PRO A 284 -9.76 -16.85 4.22
N ILE A 285 -9.41 -16.04 3.21
CA ILE A 285 -9.11 -16.53 1.85
C ILE A 285 -7.83 -17.36 1.86
N LYS A 286 -6.80 -16.93 2.59
CA LYS A 286 -5.53 -17.68 2.75
C LYS A 286 -5.77 -19.04 3.41
N LYS A 287 -6.67 -19.09 4.39
CA LYS A 287 -7.09 -20.34 5.06
C LYS A 287 -7.87 -21.25 4.11
N GLN A 288 -8.85 -20.72 3.38
CA GLN A 288 -9.62 -21.46 2.37
C GLN A 288 -8.72 -22.07 1.30
N LEU A 289 -7.72 -21.32 0.81
CA LEU A 289 -6.75 -21.84 -0.15
C LEU A 289 -5.92 -22.99 0.43
N LYS A 290 -5.48 -22.88 1.69
CA LYS A 290 -4.75 -23.96 2.38
C LYS A 290 -5.60 -25.22 2.54
N GLU A 291 -6.86 -25.08 2.93
CA GLU A 291 -7.79 -26.21 3.07
C GLU A 291 -8.06 -26.91 1.73
N LEU A 292 -8.15 -26.15 0.63
CA LEU A 292 -8.25 -26.72 -0.72
C LEU A 292 -7.00 -27.53 -1.09
N GLU A 293 -5.81 -27.05 -0.74
CA GLU A 293 -4.56 -27.77 -0.99
C GLU A 293 -4.49 -29.09 -0.22
N ASP A 294 -4.93 -29.08 1.05
CA ASP A 294 -4.94 -30.28 1.88
C ASP A 294 -5.98 -31.30 1.40
N LYS A 295 -7.10 -30.83 0.84
CA LYS A 295 -8.15 -31.68 0.25
C LYS A 295 -7.74 -32.28 -1.09
N TYR A 296 -6.96 -31.55 -1.89
CA TYR A 296 -6.51 -31.97 -3.22
C TYR A 296 -4.97 -31.99 -3.31
N PRO A 297 -4.30 -32.90 -2.58
CA PRO A 297 -2.85 -32.97 -2.57
C PRO A 297 -2.35 -33.34 -3.98
N SER A 298 -1.68 -32.38 -4.64
CA SER A 298 -1.02 -32.62 -5.92
C SER A 298 0.16 -33.58 -5.73
N SER A 299 0.27 -34.62 -6.56
CA SER A 299 1.33 -35.63 -6.53
C SER A 299 2.74 -35.13 -6.93
N GLY A 300 2.97 -33.82 -6.90
CA GLY A 300 4.21 -33.16 -7.30
C GLY A 300 3.95 -32.05 -8.32
N VAL A 301 4.48 -30.85 -8.03
CA VAL A 301 4.48 -29.62 -8.84
C VAL A 301 3.13 -28.90 -9.03
N ALA A 302 2.98 -27.73 -8.40
CA ALA A 302 1.82 -26.84 -8.53
C ALA A 302 1.58 -26.29 -9.96
N THR A 303 2.49 -26.55 -10.90
CA THR A 303 2.34 -26.21 -12.33
C THR A 303 1.47 -27.19 -13.10
N ASP A 304 1.19 -28.37 -12.55
CA ASP A 304 0.40 -29.41 -13.21
C ASP A 304 -1.10 -29.11 -13.16
N ILE A 305 -1.49 -28.04 -12.45
CA ILE A 305 -2.84 -27.49 -12.43
C ILE A 305 -2.85 -26.22 -13.29
N LYS A 306 -3.38 -26.36 -14.50
CA LYS A 306 -3.68 -25.23 -15.38
C LYS A 306 -4.92 -24.50 -14.84
N VAL A 307 -4.88 -23.18 -14.81
CA VAL A 307 -6.00 -22.33 -14.39
C VAL A 307 -6.41 -21.45 -15.55
N GLU A 308 -7.71 -21.41 -15.84
CA GLU A 308 -8.30 -20.67 -16.95
C GLU A 308 -9.53 -19.89 -16.49
N ASN A 309 -9.96 -18.92 -17.31
CA ASN A 309 -11.17 -18.12 -17.06
C ASN A 309 -11.17 -17.43 -15.69
N VAL A 310 -9.99 -16.96 -15.25
CA VAL A 310 -9.84 -16.26 -13.98
C VAL A 310 -10.53 -14.91 -14.08
N ASN A 311 -11.52 -14.70 -13.21
CA ASN A 311 -12.17 -13.41 -13.02
C ASN A 311 -12.19 -13.10 -11.53
N THR A 312 -11.48 -12.05 -11.13
CA THR A 312 -11.41 -11.56 -9.75
C THR A 312 -11.82 -10.10 -9.71
N SER A 313 -12.73 -9.75 -8.80
CA SER A 313 -13.09 -8.37 -8.53
C SER A 313 -13.40 -8.19 -7.06
N PHE A 314 -12.75 -7.22 -6.41
CA PHE A 314 -13.18 -6.68 -5.13
C PHE A 314 -13.63 -5.24 -5.33
N THR A 315 -14.80 -4.90 -4.82
CA THR A 315 -15.38 -3.56 -4.94
C THR A 315 -15.61 -3.01 -3.55
N ALA A 316 -14.94 -1.92 -3.22
CA ALA A 316 -15.16 -1.14 -2.01
C ALA A 316 -15.94 0.13 -2.33
N LYS A 317 -16.89 0.47 -1.47
CA LYS A 317 -17.66 1.71 -1.53
C LYS A 317 -17.60 2.40 -0.18
N MET A 318 -17.47 3.72 -0.21
CA MET A 318 -17.60 4.56 0.96
C MET A 318 -18.54 5.72 0.63
N THR A 319 -19.59 5.87 1.42
CA THR A 319 -20.62 6.89 1.24
C THR A 319 -20.56 7.87 2.38
N LEU A 320 -20.26 9.12 2.05
CA LEU A 320 -20.24 10.24 2.99
C LEU A 320 -21.67 10.72 3.28
N PRO A 321 -21.93 11.26 4.48
CA PRO A 321 -23.15 12.01 4.75
C PRO A 321 -23.18 13.35 3.99
N GLU A 322 -24.33 14.01 3.96
CA GLU A 322 -24.54 15.25 3.18
C GLU A 322 -23.61 16.40 3.60
N GLU A 323 -23.27 16.43 4.89
CA GLU A 323 -22.43 17.41 5.58
C GLU A 323 -20.93 17.17 5.40
N MET A 324 -20.54 16.20 4.57
CA MET A 324 -19.15 15.93 4.25
C MET A 324 -18.95 15.88 2.73
N LYS A 325 -17.72 16.13 2.27
CA LYS A 325 -17.37 16.13 0.85
C LYS A 325 -15.96 15.61 0.59
N PHE A 326 -15.76 15.09 -0.61
CA PHE A 326 -14.43 14.86 -1.17
C PHE A 326 -13.89 16.20 -1.70
N ALA A 327 -12.63 16.52 -1.42
CA ALA A 327 -11.94 17.67 -2.00
C ALA A 327 -11.65 17.45 -3.49
N ASP A 328 -11.55 18.51 -4.29
CA ASP A 328 -11.31 18.42 -5.75
C ASP A 328 -10.01 17.67 -6.13
N GLY A 329 -9.02 17.65 -5.22
CA GLY A 329 -7.74 16.94 -5.38
C GLY A 329 -7.60 15.71 -4.48
N TYR A 330 -8.69 15.00 -4.16
CA TYR A 330 -8.61 13.77 -3.36
C TYR A 330 -7.72 12.72 -4.03
N THR A 331 -7.08 11.87 -3.24
CA THR A 331 -6.21 10.79 -3.75
C THR A 331 -6.59 9.44 -3.14
N VAL A 332 -6.46 8.38 -3.91
CA VAL A 332 -6.66 7.00 -3.44
C VAL A 332 -5.35 6.22 -3.51
N GLU A 333 -5.04 5.49 -2.44
CA GLU A 333 -3.84 4.67 -2.33
C GLU A 333 -4.22 3.27 -1.84
N LEU A 334 -3.65 2.23 -2.46
CA LEU A 334 -3.80 0.83 -2.06
C LEU A 334 -2.55 0.38 -1.31
N ALA A 335 -2.71 -0.04 -0.06
CA ALA A 335 -1.66 -0.59 0.78
C ALA A 335 -1.94 -2.07 1.14
N GLY A 336 -0.88 -2.82 1.47
CA GLY A 336 -0.93 -4.26 1.76
C GLY A 336 -1.03 -5.18 0.54
N ALA A 337 -1.25 -4.63 -0.66
CA ALA A 337 -1.41 -5.42 -1.89
C ALA A 337 -0.10 -5.92 -2.50
N ASN A 338 1.05 -5.35 -2.14
CA ASN A 338 2.40 -5.77 -2.57
C ASN A 338 2.53 -6.03 -4.09
N GLY A 339 1.85 -5.22 -4.90
CA GLY A 339 1.82 -5.36 -6.37
C GLY A 339 1.02 -6.56 -6.90
N LYS A 340 0.42 -7.39 -6.05
CA LYS A 340 -0.41 -8.54 -6.45
C LYS A 340 -1.82 -8.15 -6.85
N PHE A 341 -2.32 -7.04 -6.32
CA PHE A 341 -3.59 -6.43 -6.70
C PHE A 341 -3.38 -4.99 -7.12
N LYS A 342 -4.24 -4.50 -8.01
CA LYS A 342 -4.23 -3.12 -8.51
C LYS A 342 -5.63 -2.54 -8.52
N ILE A 343 -5.71 -1.22 -8.39
CA ILE A 343 -6.95 -0.47 -8.61
C ILE A 343 -7.18 -0.38 -10.12
N THR A 344 -8.36 -0.82 -10.58
CA THR A 344 -8.79 -0.68 -11.98
C THR A 344 -9.81 0.41 -12.19
N GLU A 345 -10.56 0.74 -11.15
CA GLU A 345 -11.53 1.84 -11.17
C GLU A 345 -11.49 2.59 -9.84
N GLN A 346 -11.55 3.91 -9.94
CA GLN A 346 -11.81 4.80 -8.83
C GLN A 346 -12.76 5.90 -9.33
N LYS A 347 -13.92 6.03 -8.69
CA LYS A 347 -14.96 6.95 -9.17
C LYS A 347 -15.80 7.48 -8.02
N VAL A 348 -15.95 8.80 -7.97
CA VAL A 348 -16.94 9.46 -7.12
C VAL A 348 -18.22 9.69 -7.93
N THR A 349 -19.37 9.31 -7.37
CA THR A 349 -20.70 9.62 -7.91
C THR A 349 -21.57 10.09 -6.76
N GLY A 350 -21.94 11.37 -6.76
CA GLY A 350 -22.59 11.99 -5.61
C GLY A 350 -21.67 11.98 -4.38
N LYS A 351 -22.15 11.41 -3.27
CA LYS A 351 -21.42 11.27 -1.99
C LYS A 351 -20.70 9.93 -1.84
N THR A 352 -20.74 9.07 -2.85
CA THR A 352 -20.15 7.74 -2.79
C THR A 352 -18.90 7.68 -3.67
N ILE A 353 -17.79 7.24 -3.08
CA ILE A 353 -16.62 6.77 -3.83
C ILE A 353 -16.71 5.25 -4.00
N THR A 354 -16.47 4.77 -5.23
CA THR A 354 -16.33 3.35 -5.56
C THR A 354 -14.90 3.08 -6.02
N VAL A 355 -14.27 2.05 -5.46
CA VAL A 355 -12.94 1.59 -5.83
C VAL A 355 -13.02 0.11 -6.15
N THR A 356 -12.55 -0.28 -7.34
CA THR A 356 -12.52 -1.68 -7.78
C THR A 356 -11.08 -2.14 -7.93
N LEU A 357 -10.83 -3.34 -7.40
CA LEU A 357 -9.54 -4.00 -7.33
C LEU A 357 -9.61 -5.32 -8.12
N THR A 358 -8.53 -5.63 -8.84
CA THR A 358 -8.36 -6.95 -9.46
C THR A 358 -6.91 -7.43 -9.31
N VAL A 359 -6.68 -8.70 -9.61
CA VAL A 359 -5.33 -9.28 -9.62
C VAL A 359 -4.46 -8.59 -10.68
N ALA A 360 -3.22 -8.27 -10.34
CA ALA A 360 -2.35 -7.49 -11.21
C ALA A 360 -1.86 -8.29 -12.42
N ASP A 361 -1.50 -9.56 -12.18
CA ASP A 361 -0.90 -10.49 -13.12
C ASP A 361 -1.92 -11.40 -13.82
N ASN A 362 -1.56 -11.90 -15.00
CA ASN A 362 -2.37 -12.90 -15.70
C ASN A 362 -2.10 -14.29 -15.12
N ILE A 363 -3.09 -14.86 -14.43
CA ILE A 363 -2.99 -16.15 -13.74
C ILE A 363 -3.30 -17.29 -14.72
N LYS A 364 -2.37 -18.25 -14.86
CA LYS A 364 -2.48 -19.42 -15.74
C LYS A 364 -2.26 -20.75 -15.03
N THR A 365 -1.73 -20.72 -13.81
CA THR A 365 -1.37 -21.89 -13.02
C THR A 365 -1.81 -21.72 -11.58
N PHE A 366 -1.98 -22.83 -10.87
CA PHE A 366 -2.30 -22.78 -9.44
C PHE A 366 -1.16 -22.16 -8.61
N LYS A 367 0.10 -22.33 -9.03
CA LYS A 367 1.25 -21.65 -8.42
C LYS A 367 1.07 -20.12 -8.39
N GLU A 368 0.64 -19.53 -9.49
CA GLU A 368 0.44 -18.07 -9.58
C GLU A 368 -0.74 -17.61 -8.71
N VAL A 369 -1.80 -18.43 -8.56
CA VAL A 369 -2.88 -18.17 -7.59
C VAL A 369 -2.31 -18.07 -6.17
N LYS A 370 -1.46 -19.04 -5.78
CA LYS A 370 -0.82 -19.03 -4.45
C LYS A 370 0.05 -17.79 -4.25
N GLU A 371 0.87 -17.45 -5.23
CA GLU A 371 1.75 -16.28 -5.17
C GLU A 371 0.96 -14.98 -5.06
N ALA A 372 -0.21 -14.88 -5.70
CA ALA A 372 -1.10 -13.73 -5.56
C ALA A 372 -1.76 -13.66 -4.18
N VAL A 373 -2.31 -14.78 -3.67
CA VAL A 373 -3.05 -14.83 -2.40
C VAL A 373 -2.13 -14.70 -1.18
N TYR A 374 -0.97 -15.38 -1.18
CA TYR A 374 -0.03 -15.30 -0.06
C TYR A 374 0.92 -14.10 -0.16
N GLY A 375 1.03 -13.47 -1.33
CA GLY A 375 1.87 -12.28 -1.53
C GLY A 375 1.29 -10.99 -0.95
N VAL A 376 -0.03 -10.92 -0.74
CA VAL A 376 -0.68 -9.79 -0.05
C VAL A 376 -0.54 -9.92 1.47
N GLU A 377 -0.58 -8.79 2.17
CA GLU A 377 -0.72 -8.76 3.62
C GLU A 377 -2.07 -9.35 4.08
N ASN A 378 -2.25 -9.54 5.38
CA ASN A 378 -3.54 -9.99 5.92
C ASN A 378 -4.61 -8.91 5.82
N ASP A 379 -4.22 -7.65 5.93
CA ASP A 379 -5.12 -6.50 5.82
C ASP A 379 -4.80 -5.72 4.54
N LEU A 380 -5.78 -5.63 3.65
CA LEU A 380 -5.74 -4.72 2.52
C LEU A 380 -6.37 -3.39 2.93
N LYS A 381 -5.75 -2.28 2.54
CA LYS A 381 -6.20 -0.94 2.92
C LYS A 381 -6.35 -0.05 1.70
N VAL A 382 -7.53 0.54 1.53
CA VAL A 382 -7.79 1.60 0.54
C VAL A 382 -7.88 2.92 1.28
N ASN A 383 -6.86 3.77 1.12
CA ASN A 383 -6.77 5.08 1.76
C ASN A 383 -7.30 6.17 0.82
N VAL A 384 -8.38 6.83 1.21
CA VAL A 384 -8.97 7.98 0.51
C VAL A 384 -8.61 9.25 1.28
N LYS A 385 -7.63 10.00 0.77
CA LYS A 385 -7.16 11.27 1.35
C LYS A 385 -7.93 12.43 0.77
N GLY A 386 -8.28 13.42 1.59
CA GLY A 386 -8.99 14.62 1.15
C GLY A 386 -10.49 14.61 1.43
N VAL A 387 -10.94 13.84 2.43
CA VAL A 387 -12.32 13.92 2.95
C VAL A 387 -12.42 15.09 3.93
N LYS A 388 -13.43 15.94 3.78
CA LYS A 388 -13.61 17.17 4.58
C LYS A 388 -15.05 17.31 5.05
N PHE A 389 -15.25 18.09 6.11
CA PHE A 389 -16.57 18.63 6.43
C PHE A 389 -16.98 19.65 5.37
N ASP A 390 -18.27 19.68 5.04
CA ASP A 390 -18.85 20.70 4.19
C ASP A 390 -19.16 21.94 5.02
N THR A 391 -18.41 23.02 4.79
CA THR A 391 -18.40 24.24 5.61
C THR A 391 -19.77 24.88 5.77
N ASP A 392 -20.64 24.68 4.78
CA ASP A 392 -21.95 25.34 4.69
C ASP A 392 -23.07 24.50 5.30
N LYS A 393 -22.86 23.18 5.46
CA LYS A 393 -23.87 22.22 5.93
C LYS A 393 -23.54 21.64 7.30
N ALA A 394 -22.26 21.39 7.57
CA ALA A 394 -21.82 20.74 8.78
C ALA A 394 -21.93 21.67 10.00
N LYS A 395 -22.37 21.12 11.14
CA LYS A 395 -22.56 21.81 12.42
C LYS A 395 -21.62 21.26 13.49
N THR A 396 -21.14 22.15 14.35
CA THR A 396 -20.24 21.81 15.46
C THR A 396 -20.92 20.82 16.41
N ASN A 397 -20.14 19.91 16.98
CA ASN A 397 -20.58 18.86 17.91
C ASN A 397 -21.72 17.95 17.38
N THR A 398 -21.89 17.88 16.06
CA THR A 398 -22.89 16.99 15.42
C THR A 398 -22.20 15.74 14.89
N ASN A 399 -22.76 14.57 15.21
CA ASN A 399 -22.25 13.29 14.73
C ASN A 399 -22.63 13.05 13.26
N TYR A 400 -21.66 12.58 12.49
CA TYR A 400 -21.77 12.26 11.07
C TYR A 400 -21.25 10.85 10.82
N THR A 401 -22.12 9.98 10.33
CA THR A 401 -21.79 8.56 10.07
C THR A 401 -21.46 8.34 8.60
N ILE A 402 -20.30 7.76 8.34
CA ILE A 402 -19.85 7.32 7.02
C ILE A 402 -20.14 5.82 6.91
N ASN A 403 -20.74 5.41 5.80
CA ASN A 403 -21.06 4.00 5.56
C ASN A 403 -20.10 3.40 4.54
N GLY A 404 -19.58 2.23 4.86
CA GLY A 404 -18.70 1.42 4.04
C GLY A 404 -19.43 0.17 3.52
N MET A 405 -18.96 -0.33 2.38
CA MET A 405 -19.35 -1.63 1.86
C MET A 405 -18.16 -2.21 1.11
N VAL A 406 -17.94 -3.51 1.24
CA VAL A 406 -16.98 -4.22 0.40
C VAL A 406 -17.58 -5.56 -0.03
N SER A 407 -17.36 -5.93 -1.28
CA SER A 407 -17.75 -7.23 -1.81
C SER A 407 -16.67 -7.76 -2.74
N GLY A 408 -16.56 -9.08 -2.82
CA GLY A 408 -15.58 -9.79 -3.63
C GLY A 408 -16.22 -10.88 -4.47
N LYS A 409 -15.66 -11.12 -5.65
CA LYS A 409 -16.00 -12.26 -6.52
C LYS A 409 -14.73 -12.88 -7.09
N PHE A 410 -14.68 -14.20 -7.12
CA PHE A 410 -13.64 -14.96 -7.82
C PHE A 410 -14.25 -16.15 -8.56
N THR A 411 -13.99 -16.26 -9.86
CA THR A 411 -14.29 -17.47 -10.64
C THR A 411 -13.06 -17.95 -11.39
N ALA A 412 -12.89 -19.27 -11.48
CA ALA A 412 -11.81 -19.88 -12.27
C ALA A 412 -12.12 -21.34 -12.61
N LYS A 413 -11.47 -21.86 -13.66
CA LYS A 413 -11.46 -23.28 -14.02
C LYS A 413 -10.07 -23.85 -13.80
N ALA A 414 -9.92 -24.78 -12.87
CA ALA A 414 -8.68 -25.51 -12.62
C ALA A 414 -8.72 -26.88 -13.29
N THR A 415 -7.70 -27.22 -14.08
CA THR A 415 -7.59 -28.51 -14.77
C THR A 415 -6.25 -29.15 -14.43
N ASN A 416 -6.28 -30.36 -13.86
CA ASN A 416 -5.09 -31.19 -13.71
C ASN A 416 -4.69 -31.74 -15.07
N ILE A 417 -3.52 -31.36 -15.59
CA ILE A 417 -3.10 -31.71 -16.95
C ILE A 417 -2.73 -33.19 -17.11
N LEU A 418 -2.42 -33.88 -16.01
CA LEU A 418 -2.04 -35.29 -16.00
C LEU A 418 -3.27 -36.20 -15.99
N THR A 419 -4.26 -35.88 -15.15
CA THR A 419 -5.47 -36.70 -14.97
C THR A 419 -6.65 -36.21 -15.82
N GLY A 420 -6.64 -34.96 -16.26
CA GLY A 420 -7.76 -34.30 -16.92
C GLY A 420 -8.90 -33.90 -15.97
N ASN A 421 -8.76 -34.09 -14.66
CA ASN A 421 -9.78 -33.67 -13.69
C ASN A 421 -9.94 -32.15 -13.68
N VAL A 422 -11.19 -31.71 -13.60
CA VAL A 422 -11.57 -30.30 -13.63
C VAL A 422 -12.29 -29.93 -12.33
N ILE A 423 -11.95 -28.75 -11.80
CA ILE A 423 -12.71 -28.08 -10.75
C ILE A 423 -13.03 -26.66 -11.20
N ASN A 424 -14.31 -26.32 -11.26
CA ASN A 424 -14.76 -24.94 -11.48
C ASN A 424 -15.06 -24.28 -10.14
N PHE A 425 -14.62 -23.03 -9.98
CA PHE A 425 -14.76 -22.26 -8.74
C PHE A 425 -15.65 -21.04 -8.97
N ASP A 426 -16.56 -20.78 -8.02
CA ASP A 426 -17.35 -19.55 -7.92
C ASP A 426 -17.47 -19.10 -6.46
N TYR A 427 -16.65 -18.13 -6.08
CA TYR A 427 -16.58 -17.58 -4.73
C TYR A 427 -17.15 -16.17 -4.68
N ILE A 428 -17.97 -15.92 -3.67
CA ILE A 428 -18.53 -14.60 -3.36
C ILE A 428 -18.20 -14.27 -1.91
N TRP A 429 -17.70 -13.05 -1.68
CA TRP A 429 -17.43 -12.53 -0.36
C TRP A 429 -18.20 -11.24 -0.10
N GLU A 430 -18.75 -11.10 1.10
CA GLU A 430 -19.37 -9.88 1.60
C GLU A 430 -18.59 -9.36 2.82
N GLY A 431 -18.38 -8.05 2.89
CA GLY A 431 -17.72 -7.40 4.00
C GLY A 431 -18.64 -7.27 5.22
N VAL A 432 -18.13 -7.58 6.39
CA VAL A 432 -18.80 -7.34 7.68
C VAL A 432 -17.87 -6.58 8.61
N GLN A 433 -18.43 -5.79 9.53
CA GLN A 433 -17.66 -5.03 10.51
C GLN A 433 -16.70 -5.93 11.32
N LEU A 434 -15.42 -5.57 11.35
CA LEU A 434 -14.37 -6.24 12.11
C LEU A 434 -14.65 -6.12 13.61
N ALA A 435 -14.49 -7.24 14.34
CA ALA A 435 -14.65 -7.27 15.79
C ALA A 435 -13.59 -6.41 16.49
N GLY A 436 -14.02 -5.52 17.40
CA GLY A 436 -13.16 -4.52 18.05
C GLY A 436 -12.93 -3.26 17.19
N GLY A 437 -13.58 -3.16 16.03
CA GLY A 437 -13.61 -1.98 15.17
C GLY A 437 -15.00 -1.35 15.06
N GLU A 438 -16.00 -1.87 15.76
CA GLU A 438 -17.38 -1.40 15.65
C GLU A 438 -17.52 0.08 16.02
N ASP A 439 -18.33 0.83 15.28
CA ASP A 439 -18.66 2.23 15.59
C ASP A 439 -19.11 2.38 17.05
N SER A 440 -18.44 3.25 17.83
CA SER A 440 -18.76 3.44 19.25
C SER A 440 -20.21 3.88 19.53
N THR A 441 -20.92 4.40 18.53
CA THR A 441 -22.33 4.80 18.62
C THR A 441 -23.31 3.69 18.27
N ASP A 442 -22.83 2.60 17.66
CA ASP A 442 -23.58 1.38 17.39
C ASP A 442 -22.68 0.13 17.52
N PRO A 443 -22.29 -0.24 18.74
CA PRO A 443 -21.27 -1.27 19.00
C PRO A 443 -21.73 -2.70 18.67
N THR A 444 -23.00 -2.92 18.29
CA THR A 444 -23.51 -4.24 17.89
C THR A 444 -23.67 -4.37 16.38
N THR A 445 -23.32 -3.32 15.63
CA THR A 445 -23.48 -3.28 14.17
C THR A 445 -22.68 -4.38 13.47
N LYS A 446 -23.20 -4.83 12.33
CA LYS A 446 -22.49 -5.69 11.38
C LYS A 446 -22.16 -4.96 10.07
N ASP A 447 -22.74 -3.78 9.89
CA ASP A 447 -22.46 -2.91 8.76
C ASP A 447 -21.15 -2.18 9.01
N ILE A 448 -20.34 -2.06 7.96
CA ILE A 448 -19.09 -1.31 8.05
C ILE A 448 -19.43 0.18 8.13
N LYS A 449 -19.18 0.83 9.26
CA LYS A 449 -19.46 2.26 9.43
C LYS A 449 -18.60 2.89 10.51
N LEU A 450 -18.48 4.21 10.43
CA LEU A 450 -17.73 5.01 11.39
C LEU A 450 -18.40 6.37 11.58
N THR A 451 -18.45 6.84 12.83
CA THR A 451 -19.06 8.12 13.21
C THR A 451 -18.01 9.11 13.70
N LEU A 452 -17.99 10.29 13.11
CA LEU A 452 -17.12 11.40 13.50
C LEU A 452 -17.91 12.70 13.67
N LYS A 453 -17.34 13.65 14.40
CA LYS A 453 -17.85 15.01 14.51
C LYS A 453 -16.71 16.00 14.39
N TYR A 454 -17.03 17.25 14.07
CA TYR A 454 -16.09 18.33 14.28
C TYR A 454 -16.45 19.13 15.53
N VAL A 455 -15.42 19.64 16.20
CA VAL A 455 -15.53 20.61 17.28
C VAL A 455 -15.03 21.96 16.81
N GLU A 456 -15.71 23.03 17.23
CA GLU A 456 -15.20 24.39 17.03
C GLU A 456 -14.11 24.69 18.05
N THR A 457 -13.05 25.31 17.55
CA THR A 457 -11.93 25.76 18.35
C THR A 457 -12.43 26.88 19.28
N ALA A 458 -12.23 26.74 20.59
CA ALA A 458 -12.67 27.76 21.53
C ALA A 458 -11.83 29.03 21.34
N GLU A 459 -12.45 30.11 20.84
CA GLU A 459 -11.88 31.45 20.92
C GLU A 459 -12.35 32.11 22.22
N ASN A 460 -11.43 32.31 23.16
CA ASN A 460 -11.70 32.99 24.42
C ASN A 460 -11.06 34.39 24.41
N THR A 461 -11.63 35.31 25.19
CA THR A 461 -11.05 36.63 25.42
C THR A 461 -10.68 36.78 26.90
N PHE A 462 -9.48 37.27 27.18
CA PHE A 462 -8.99 37.58 28.52
C PHE A 462 -8.68 39.08 28.63
N GLU A 463 -9.53 39.83 29.30
CA GLU A 463 -9.29 41.26 29.56
C GLU A 463 -9.11 41.52 31.04
N ALA A 464 -8.12 42.35 31.38
CA ALA A 464 -7.90 42.75 32.75
C ALA A 464 -7.35 44.17 32.84
N THR A 465 -7.88 44.95 33.77
CA THR A 465 -7.32 46.25 34.16
C THR A 465 -6.83 46.16 35.59
N GLN A 466 -5.52 46.37 35.79
CA GLN A 466 -4.88 46.12 37.08
C GLN A 466 -4.15 47.37 37.57
N LYS A 467 -4.35 47.67 38.85
CA LYS A 467 -3.57 48.68 39.56
C LYS A 467 -2.19 48.15 39.91
N LEU A 468 -1.16 48.94 39.68
CA LEU A 468 0.23 48.70 40.09
C LEU A 468 0.63 49.74 41.14
N LEU A 469 1.33 49.32 42.20
CA LEU A 469 1.80 50.27 43.22
C LEU A 469 3.13 50.86 42.79
N GLY A 470 3.30 52.17 42.95
CA GLY A 470 4.52 52.86 42.53
C GLY A 470 4.86 54.06 43.39
N ASP A 471 6.04 54.60 43.18
CA ASP A 471 6.61 55.68 43.99
C ASP A 471 7.63 56.51 43.20
N ILE A 472 7.93 57.71 43.68
CA ILE A 472 9.07 58.51 43.20
C ILE A 472 10.15 58.48 44.29
N LEU A 473 11.40 58.26 43.89
CA LEU A 473 12.54 58.23 44.79
C LEU A 473 13.64 59.18 44.34
N VAL A 474 14.46 59.61 45.29
CA VAL A 474 15.77 60.22 45.03
C VAL A 474 16.82 59.35 45.73
N GLY A 475 17.63 58.64 44.93
CA GLY A 475 18.40 57.51 45.45
C GLY A 475 17.46 56.42 45.96
N ASP A 476 17.63 56.01 47.21
CA ASP A 476 16.76 55.01 47.88
C ASP A 476 15.69 55.66 48.77
N ASN A 477 15.59 56.99 48.79
CA ASN A 477 14.68 57.71 49.67
C ASN A 477 13.35 57.99 48.95
N THR A 478 12.24 57.55 49.57
CA THR A 478 10.85 57.78 49.14
C THR A 478 10.24 59.05 49.71
N GLU A 479 11.01 59.80 50.50
CA GLU A 479 10.60 60.99 51.26
C GLU A 479 9.61 60.72 52.41
N HIS A 480 9.10 59.50 52.53
CA HIS A 480 8.05 59.11 53.48
C HIS A 480 8.17 59.65 54.92
N ASP A 481 9.38 59.63 55.50
CA ASP A 481 9.59 60.06 56.88
C ASP A 481 9.61 61.59 57.03
N LYS A 482 10.08 62.33 56.01
CA LYS A 482 10.23 63.78 56.02
C LYS A 482 10.59 64.32 54.63
N VAL A 483 10.20 65.57 54.39
CA VAL A 483 10.57 66.36 53.20
C VAL A 483 12.04 66.25 52.85
N TYR A 484 12.31 65.87 51.61
CA TYR A 484 13.67 65.67 51.10
C TYR A 484 14.39 67.01 50.96
N GLU A 485 15.58 67.11 51.55
CA GLU A 485 16.40 68.32 51.52
C GLU A 485 17.53 68.17 50.48
N VAL A 486 17.63 69.13 49.57
CA VAL A 486 18.69 69.18 48.57
C VAL A 486 19.44 70.50 48.63
N GLU A 487 20.77 70.47 48.49
CA GLU A 487 21.56 71.71 48.47
C GLU A 487 21.24 72.54 47.20
N LYS A 488 21.12 73.86 47.34
CA LYS A 488 20.84 74.78 46.22
C LYS A 488 21.79 74.55 45.03
N GLY A 489 21.21 74.37 43.85
CA GLY A 489 21.95 74.15 42.59
C GLY A 489 22.33 72.70 42.30
N THR A 490 22.03 71.77 43.22
CA THR A 490 22.23 70.33 42.99
C THR A 490 21.24 69.80 41.96
N LYS A 491 21.72 68.90 41.09
CA LYS A 491 20.86 68.16 40.16
C LYS A 491 20.24 66.98 40.89
N VAL A 492 18.94 66.83 40.74
CA VAL A 492 18.16 65.74 41.31
C VAL A 492 17.89 64.72 40.21
N ALA A 493 18.12 63.45 40.54
CA ALA A 493 17.74 62.29 39.76
C ALA A 493 16.47 61.70 40.40
N PHE A 494 15.35 61.76 39.69
CA PHE A 494 14.11 61.17 40.16
C PHE A 494 13.95 59.77 39.56
N THR A 495 13.65 58.79 40.40
CA THR A 495 13.38 57.42 40.01
C THR A 495 11.91 57.13 40.22
N GLY A 496 11.15 56.90 39.15
CA GLY A 496 9.83 56.29 39.24
C GLY A 496 9.98 54.78 39.42
N SER A 497 9.65 54.25 40.59
CA SER A 497 9.66 52.81 40.89
C SER A 497 8.25 52.25 40.80
N LEU A 498 8.07 51.09 40.16
CA LEU A 498 6.77 50.42 40.06
C LEU A 498 6.87 48.94 40.41
N ASP A 499 5.97 48.47 41.27
CA ASP A 499 5.73 47.04 41.52
C ASP A 499 5.00 46.40 40.34
N VAL A 500 5.71 45.56 39.60
CA VAL A 500 5.23 44.81 38.44
C VAL A 500 4.91 43.35 38.76
N SER A 501 4.94 42.93 40.03
CA SER A 501 4.56 41.57 40.42
C SER A 501 3.15 41.16 39.96
N PRO A 502 2.12 42.04 39.92
CA PRO A 502 0.81 41.68 39.39
C PRO A 502 0.83 41.32 37.89
N VAL A 503 1.74 41.91 37.11
CA VAL A 503 1.89 41.64 35.67
C VAL A 503 2.35 40.20 35.43
N LYS A 504 3.29 39.70 36.26
CA LYS A 504 3.75 38.31 36.22
C LYS A 504 2.62 37.33 36.52
N LYS A 505 1.78 37.66 37.51
CA LYS A 505 0.59 36.86 37.83
C LYS A 505 -0.38 36.79 36.65
N GLN A 506 -0.67 37.93 36.00
CA GLN A 506 -1.58 37.95 34.84
C GLN A 506 -1.06 37.10 33.67
N MET A 507 0.27 37.01 33.47
CA MET A 507 0.84 36.12 32.47
C MET A 507 0.54 34.65 32.78
N LYS A 508 0.62 34.25 34.06
CA LYS A 508 0.25 32.91 34.51
C LYS A 508 -1.25 32.66 34.35
N ASP A 509 -2.09 33.63 34.71
CA ASP A 509 -3.55 33.50 34.59
C ASP A 509 -3.98 33.28 33.12
N ILE A 510 -3.30 33.91 32.15
CA ILE A 510 -3.52 33.68 30.71
C ILE A 510 -3.09 32.26 30.30
N GLU A 511 -1.96 31.77 30.80
CA GLU A 511 -1.48 30.42 30.53
C GLU A 511 -2.45 29.35 31.04
N GLU A 512 -3.03 29.58 32.21
CA GLU A 512 -4.04 28.70 32.82
C GLU A 512 -5.35 28.68 32.01
N GLN A 513 -5.66 29.72 31.22
CA GLN A 513 -6.84 29.71 30.31
C GLN A 513 -6.76 28.64 29.21
N PHE A 514 -5.57 28.11 28.90
CA PHE A 514 -5.42 26.97 27.99
C PHE A 514 -5.85 25.62 28.63
N LYS A 515 -6.24 25.61 29.92
CA LYS A 515 -6.87 24.49 30.65
C LYS A 515 -6.11 23.16 30.56
N LYS A 516 -4.77 23.19 30.54
CA LYS A 516 -3.90 22.00 30.58
C LYS A 516 -3.01 22.02 31.81
N THR A 517 -2.73 20.83 32.34
CA THR A 517 -1.84 20.63 33.50
C THR A 517 -0.36 20.90 33.19
N ASN A 518 0.04 20.93 31.91
CA ASN A 518 1.41 21.22 31.48
C ASN A 518 1.42 21.81 30.06
N THR A 519 1.01 23.07 29.92
CA THR A 519 1.06 23.80 28.65
C THR A 519 2.51 24.12 28.31
N ASP A 520 3.01 23.72 27.14
CA ASP A 520 4.31 24.16 26.62
C ASP A 520 4.15 25.53 25.93
N PRO A 521 4.69 26.64 26.50
CA PRO A 521 4.55 27.98 25.94
C PRO A 521 5.13 28.16 24.53
N SER A 522 6.05 27.27 24.11
CA SER A 522 6.69 27.35 22.79
C SER A 522 5.74 26.95 21.65
N THR A 523 4.70 26.17 21.97
CA THR A 523 3.67 25.71 21.03
C THR A 523 2.55 26.74 20.81
N ILE A 524 2.58 27.87 21.53
CA ILE A 524 1.59 28.94 21.42
C ILE A 524 2.20 30.09 20.63
N LYS A 525 1.66 30.33 19.43
CA LYS A 525 2.07 31.43 18.55
C LYS A 525 1.34 32.71 18.92
N ILE A 526 2.06 33.83 18.88
CA ILE A 526 1.54 35.17 19.12
C ILE A 526 1.40 35.90 17.79
N SER A 527 0.22 36.48 17.55
CA SER A 527 -0.05 37.45 16.48
C SER A 527 -0.73 38.69 17.06
N ASP A 528 -0.88 39.74 16.25
CA ASP A 528 -1.58 40.99 16.61
C ASP A 528 -1.04 41.63 17.92
N TYR A 529 0.26 41.46 18.16
CA TYR A 529 0.94 41.88 19.37
C TYR A 529 1.19 43.39 19.39
N SER A 530 0.87 44.03 20.52
CA SER A 530 1.21 45.42 20.81
C SER A 530 1.38 45.60 22.32
N SER A 531 2.45 46.28 22.74
CA SER A 531 2.71 46.59 24.14
C SER A 531 3.29 47.99 24.29
N THR A 532 2.79 48.76 25.25
CA THR A 532 3.26 50.13 25.52
C THR A 532 3.08 50.47 26.99
N PHE A 533 4.12 51.01 27.62
CA PHE A 533 4.08 51.62 28.95
C PHE A 533 4.46 53.09 28.83
N THR A 534 3.71 53.97 29.48
CA THR A 534 3.95 55.41 29.49
C THR A 534 4.08 55.88 30.92
N ALA A 535 5.23 56.42 31.27
CA ALA A 535 5.47 57.10 32.54
C ALA A 535 5.60 58.62 32.30
N THR A 536 5.09 59.41 33.23
CA THR A 536 5.30 60.87 33.23
C THR A 536 5.85 61.34 34.56
N LEU A 537 6.76 62.31 34.52
CA LEU A 537 7.21 63.04 35.70
C LEU A 537 6.99 64.53 35.45
N THR A 538 6.20 65.17 36.31
CA THR A 538 5.84 66.58 36.21
C THR A 538 6.49 67.33 37.36
N LEU A 539 7.38 68.25 37.02
CA LEU A 539 8.00 69.15 37.95
C LEU A 539 7.06 70.30 38.32
N PRO A 540 7.19 70.89 39.53
CA PRO A 540 6.55 72.14 39.88
C PRO A 540 7.15 73.32 39.09
N GLU A 541 6.49 74.47 39.10
CA GLU A 541 6.90 75.66 38.34
C GLU A 541 8.31 76.16 38.69
N GLU A 542 8.74 75.91 39.93
CA GLU A 542 10.01 76.32 40.53
C GLU A 542 11.16 75.36 40.23
N MET A 543 10.91 74.32 39.44
CA MET A 543 11.93 73.40 38.96
C MET A 543 11.91 73.32 37.43
N ASP A 544 13.07 73.01 36.84
CA ASP A 544 13.23 72.82 35.41
C ASP A 544 14.08 71.57 35.12
N PHE A 545 13.79 70.92 33.99
CA PHE A 545 14.70 69.95 33.39
C PHE A 545 15.83 70.70 32.67
N GLU A 546 17.06 70.27 32.88
CA GLU A 546 18.21 70.84 32.19
C GLU A 546 18.37 70.22 30.80
N GLY A 547 18.14 71.02 29.76
CA GLY A 547 18.26 70.58 28.37
C GLY A 547 17.38 69.36 28.09
N ASN A 548 17.96 68.32 27.50
CA ASN A 548 17.31 67.03 27.31
C ASN A 548 17.73 66.06 28.43
N PRO A 549 16.87 65.80 29.43
CA PRO A 549 17.20 64.92 30.54
C PRO A 549 17.53 63.50 30.06
N GLN A 550 18.56 62.89 30.64
CA GLN A 550 18.92 61.50 30.37
C GLN A 550 17.95 60.58 31.11
N VAL A 551 17.41 59.59 30.39
CA VAL A 551 16.47 58.61 30.95
C VAL A 551 17.08 57.23 30.87
N SER A 552 17.08 56.50 31.98
CA SER A 552 17.51 55.11 32.04
C SER A 552 16.43 54.22 32.64
N LEU A 553 16.32 53.01 32.10
CA LEU A 553 15.48 51.95 32.63
C LEU A 553 16.37 50.98 33.41
N LEU A 554 15.98 50.66 34.64
CA LEU A 554 16.69 49.71 35.51
C LEU A 554 15.75 48.55 35.87
N ASN A 555 16.34 47.40 36.17
CA ASN A 555 15.65 46.17 36.60
C ASN A 555 14.72 45.53 35.55
N ASP A 556 14.87 45.91 34.29
CA ASP A 556 14.08 45.42 33.15
C ASP A 556 14.63 44.14 32.51
N ASN A 557 15.74 43.62 33.03
CA ASN A 557 16.47 42.47 32.50
C ASN A 557 16.93 42.63 31.03
N GLY A 558 17.10 43.87 30.55
CA GLY A 558 17.52 44.18 29.16
C GLY A 558 16.52 43.78 28.07
N LYS A 559 15.31 43.33 28.46
CA LYS A 559 14.25 42.89 27.55
C LYS A 559 13.25 43.98 27.24
N TYR A 560 13.42 45.18 27.80
CA TYR A 560 12.62 46.34 27.48
C TYR A 560 13.52 47.44 26.92
N ARG A 561 12.89 48.42 26.26
CA ARG A 561 13.57 49.60 25.75
C ARG A 561 12.71 50.83 25.89
N ILE A 562 13.36 51.97 26.03
CA ILE A 562 12.72 53.28 25.91
C ILE A 562 12.54 53.56 24.41
N VAL A 563 11.30 53.74 23.98
CA VAL A 563 10.92 54.10 22.61
C VAL A 563 11.10 55.59 22.39
N SER A 564 10.71 56.40 23.37
CA SER A 564 10.86 57.86 23.32
C SER A 564 10.88 58.44 24.72
N SER A 565 11.70 59.47 24.92
CA SER A 565 11.60 60.40 26.05
C SER A 565 11.49 61.82 25.49
N SER A 566 10.52 62.59 25.97
CA SER A 566 10.29 63.95 25.49
C SER A 566 9.80 64.84 26.61
N VAL A 567 10.28 66.09 26.65
CA VAL A 567 9.83 67.10 27.60
C VAL A 567 8.84 68.03 26.90
N SER A 568 7.69 68.24 27.53
CA SER A 568 6.68 69.23 27.12
C SER A 568 6.31 70.07 28.35
N GLY A 569 6.71 71.34 28.33
CA GLY A 569 6.59 72.20 29.51
C GLY A 569 7.40 71.65 30.69
N LYS A 570 6.72 71.42 31.83
CA LYS A 570 7.31 70.87 33.06
C LYS A 570 7.22 69.36 33.17
N THR A 571 6.70 68.68 32.15
CA THR A 571 6.45 67.24 32.16
C THR A 571 7.37 66.54 31.18
N ILE A 572 8.09 65.52 31.66
CA ILE A 572 8.72 64.53 30.80
C ILE A 572 7.77 63.35 30.62
N LYS A 573 7.62 62.88 29.38
CA LYS A 573 6.90 61.65 29.02
C LYS A 573 7.90 60.63 28.50
N VAL A 574 7.91 59.45 29.12
CA VAL A 574 8.76 58.31 28.77
C VAL A 574 7.87 57.17 28.31
N VAL A 575 8.09 56.70 27.07
CA VAL A 575 7.35 55.57 26.47
C VAL A 575 8.28 54.37 26.34
N MET A 576 7.83 53.21 26.80
CA MET A 576 8.62 51.97 26.88
C MET A 576 7.85 50.81 26.24
N THR A 577 8.60 49.83 25.71
CA THR A 577 8.04 48.60 25.13
C THR A 577 9.04 47.44 25.24
N VAL A 578 8.62 46.23 24.85
CA VAL A 578 9.50 45.05 24.80
C VAL A 578 10.53 45.21 23.67
N ASN A 579 11.78 44.90 23.99
CA ASN A 579 12.96 45.17 23.15
C ASN A 579 13.00 44.30 21.87
N LYS A 580 12.41 43.10 21.90
CA LYS A 580 12.35 42.17 20.75
C LYS A 580 10.93 41.97 20.24
N GLU A 581 10.82 41.56 18.98
CA GLU A 581 9.57 41.07 18.42
C GLU A 581 9.12 39.80 19.16
N VAL A 582 7.85 39.73 19.52
CA VAL A 582 7.25 38.62 20.26
C VAL A 582 6.44 37.75 19.29
N LYS A 583 6.90 36.53 19.01
CA LYS A 583 6.27 35.59 18.06
C LYS A 583 5.63 34.39 18.75
N SER A 584 5.94 34.17 20.02
CA SER A 584 5.44 33.07 20.83
C SER A 584 5.12 33.50 22.24
N PHE A 585 4.26 32.74 22.90
CA PHE A 585 3.92 32.98 24.30
C PHE A 585 5.13 32.73 25.22
N ALA A 586 6.02 31.80 24.86
CA ALA A 586 7.30 31.59 25.54
C ALA A 586 8.15 32.87 25.59
N GLU A 587 8.34 33.54 24.45
CA GLU A 587 9.12 34.79 24.38
C GLU A 587 8.48 35.91 25.21
N LEU A 588 7.15 36.00 25.19
CA LEU A 588 6.42 36.98 25.99
C LEU A 588 6.57 36.73 27.50
N LYS A 589 6.40 35.46 27.91
CA LYS A 589 6.53 35.02 29.30
C LYS A 589 7.95 35.20 29.81
N ASP A 590 8.95 34.93 28.97
CA ASP A 590 10.36 35.15 29.25
C ASP A 590 10.71 36.64 29.41
N ALA A 591 10.09 37.52 28.63
CA ALA A 591 10.21 38.97 28.80
C ALA A 591 9.63 39.43 30.15
N VAL A 592 8.41 39.00 30.48
CA VAL A 592 7.70 39.43 31.69
C VAL A 592 8.30 38.86 32.97
N ASN A 593 8.55 37.55 33.01
CA ASN A 593 9.08 36.88 34.22
C ASN A 593 10.57 37.17 34.44
N GLY A 594 11.27 37.63 33.40
CA GLY A 594 12.67 38.01 33.51
C GLY A 594 12.88 39.29 34.31
N MET A 595 11.92 40.22 34.36
CA MET A 595 12.07 41.46 35.13
C MET A 595 12.12 41.20 36.64
N GLU A 596 12.75 42.08 37.40
CA GLU A 596 12.58 42.08 38.86
C GLU A 596 11.15 42.50 39.24
N ASP A 597 10.79 42.40 40.52
CA ASP A 597 9.45 42.83 40.97
C ASP A 597 9.27 44.35 40.96
N LYS A 598 10.38 45.11 40.98
CA LYS A 598 10.37 46.57 40.86
C LYS A 598 11.03 47.02 39.56
N LEU A 599 10.28 47.73 38.72
CA LEU A 599 10.78 48.37 37.51
C LEU A 599 11.03 49.86 37.77
N ASN A 600 12.22 50.34 37.44
CA ASN A 600 12.66 51.69 37.78
C ASN A 600 12.96 52.52 36.53
N VAL A 601 12.34 53.70 36.43
CA VAL A 601 12.62 54.70 35.38
C VAL A 601 13.31 55.89 36.03
N VAL A 602 14.58 56.11 35.72
CA VAL A 602 15.36 57.22 36.26
C VAL A 602 15.37 58.37 35.27
N VAL A 603 14.99 59.57 35.72
CA VAL A 603 15.08 60.82 34.98
C VAL A 603 16.11 61.71 35.65
N ASN A 604 17.22 61.94 34.95
CA ASN A 604 18.32 62.78 35.43
C ASN A 604 18.20 64.21 34.91
N GLY A 605 18.51 65.19 35.76
CA GLY A 605 18.71 66.58 35.34
C GLY A 605 17.62 67.55 35.77
N ALA A 606 16.82 67.23 36.79
CA ALA A 606 15.91 68.19 37.40
C ALA A 606 16.68 69.09 38.38
N ARG A 607 16.36 70.39 38.41
CA ARG A 607 16.92 71.33 39.40
C ARG A 607 15.94 72.45 39.72
N PHE A 608 16.12 73.08 40.87
CA PHE A 608 15.42 74.32 41.20
C PHE A 608 15.86 75.47 40.28
N ASN A 609 14.89 76.28 39.85
CA ASN A 609 15.13 77.50 39.08
C ASN A 609 15.12 78.75 39.98
N ASN A 610 15.18 79.93 39.38
CA ASN A 610 15.27 81.19 40.11
C ASN A 610 13.97 81.61 40.83
N LYS A 611 12.84 80.96 40.57
CA LYS A 611 11.56 81.21 41.25
C LYS A 611 11.47 80.47 42.60
N ALA A 612 12.32 79.46 42.81
CA ALA A 612 12.30 78.67 44.04
C ALA A 612 12.78 79.48 45.26
N LEU A 613 12.07 79.33 46.39
CA LEU A 613 12.41 79.94 47.67
C LEU A 613 13.03 78.94 48.64
N GLU A 614 13.98 79.41 49.46
CA GLU A 614 14.69 78.56 50.42
C GLU A 614 13.71 78.01 51.46
N ASN A 615 13.90 76.74 51.84
CA ASN A 615 13.04 76.04 52.82
C ASN A 615 11.55 75.99 52.44
N THR A 616 11.20 76.20 51.17
CA THR A 616 9.82 76.04 50.66
C THR A 616 9.65 74.67 50.02
N ASN A 617 8.55 73.99 50.35
CA ASN A 617 8.23 72.66 49.84
C ASN A 617 7.68 72.74 48.41
N TYR A 618 8.19 71.88 47.54
CA TYR A 618 7.75 71.76 46.16
C TYR A 618 7.51 70.29 45.83
N THR A 619 6.38 69.98 45.21
CA THR A 619 5.96 68.59 44.98
C THR A 619 6.09 68.21 43.51
N VAL A 620 6.81 67.14 43.26
CA VAL A 620 6.91 66.49 41.94
C VAL A 620 5.81 65.44 41.84
N LYS A 621 5.19 65.30 40.65
CA LYS A 621 4.11 64.35 40.42
C LYS A 621 4.47 63.30 39.38
N GLY A 622 4.13 62.05 39.64
CA GLY A 622 4.35 60.91 38.76
C GLY A 622 3.03 60.32 38.27
N THR A 623 3.02 59.81 37.03
CA THR A 623 1.96 58.91 36.58
C THR A 623 2.56 57.77 35.77
N MET A 624 1.86 56.63 35.74
CA MET A 624 2.15 55.56 34.80
C MET A 624 0.87 54.91 34.30
N THR A 625 0.84 54.63 33.00
CA THR A 625 -0.16 53.75 32.36
C THR A 625 0.53 52.70 31.49
N GLY A 626 -0.13 51.57 31.25
CA GLY A 626 0.36 50.57 30.30
C GLY A 626 -0.77 49.81 29.60
N GLU A 627 -0.49 49.32 28.40
CA GLU A 627 -1.37 48.44 27.63
C GLU A 627 -0.55 47.30 27.00
N LEU A 628 -1.12 46.10 26.98
CA LEU A 628 -0.63 44.96 26.23
C LEU A 628 -1.80 44.21 25.60
N LYS A 629 -1.76 44.01 24.28
CA LYS A 629 -2.72 43.17 23.55
C LYS A 629 -2.02 42.16 22.64
N ALA A 630 -2.61 40.98 22.50
CA ALA A 630 -2.13 39.95 21.57
C ALA A 630 -3.17 38.85 21.34
N LYS A 631 -3.00 38.11 20.25
CA LYS A 631 -3.71 36.87 19.93
C LYS A 631 -2.77 35.68 20.09
N ALA A 632 -3.07 34.80 21.04
CA ALA A 632 -2.33 33.57 21.30
C ALA A 632 -3.06 32.36 20.71
N ARG A 633 -2.40 31.60 19.82
CA ARG A 633 -2.94 30.38 19.21
C ARG A 633 -2.07 29.18 19.52
N GLU A 634 -2.64 28.16 20.17
CA GLU A 634 -1.97 26.88 20.39
C GLU A 634 -1.96 26.05 19.11
N THR A 635 -0.80 25.57 18.67
CA THR A 635 -0.68 24.83 17.41
C THR A 635 -1.30 23.43 17.45
N ALA A 636 -1.36 22.80 18.62
CA ALA A 636 -1.83 21.42 18.76
C ALA A 636 -3.36 21.29 18.72
N THR A 637 -4.08 22.21 19.38
CA THR A 637 -5.55 22.20 19.45
C THR A 637 -6.20 23.26 18.57
N GLY A 638 -5.42 24.25 18.13
CA GLY A 638 -5.93 25.44 17.47
C GLY A 638 -6.54 26.49 18.42
N ASN A 639 -6.66 26.19 19.72
CA ASN A 639 -7.30 27.07 20.72
C ASN A 639 -6.71 28.47 20.68
N VAL A 640 -7.60 29.46 20.78
CA VAL A 640 -7.24 30.87 20.66
C VAL A 640 -7.62 31.61 21.94
N ILE A 641 -6.68 32.38 22.46
CA ILE A 641 -6.93 33.38 23.51
C ILE A 641 -6.51 34.75 22.98
N ASN A 642 -7.48 35.64 22.80
CA ASN A 642 -7.22 37.06 22.59
C ASN A 642 -7.12 37.71 23.97
N PHE A 643 -6.03 38.43 24.27
CA PHE A 643 -5.90 39.08 25.57
C PHE A 643 -5.57 40.56 25.45
N LYS A 644 -6.13 41.34 26.39
CA LYS A 644 -5.91 42.78 26.53
C LYS A 644 -5.73 43.15 28.01
N LEU A 645 -4.54 43.58 28.37
CA LEU A 645 -4.17 43.99 29.72
C LEU A 645 -3.95 45.50 29.75
N ASN A 646 -4.52 46.17 30.75
CA ASN A 646 -4.33 47.60 31.00
C ASN A 646 -3.81 47.80 32.42
N TRP A 647 -2.92 48.77 32.60
CA TRP A 647 -2.35 49.11 33.90
C TRP A 647 -2.40 50.61 34.16
N TYR A 648 -2.56 50.96 35.44
CA TYR A 648 -2.37 52.30 35.97
C TYR A 648 -1.70 52.22 37.34
N ALA A 649 -0.98 53.28 37.72
CA ALA A 649 -0.24 53.32 38.97
C ALA A 649 -0.89 54.19 40.05
N GLU A 650 -0.81 53.76 41.31
CA GLU A 650 -1.11 54.56 42.51
C GLU A 650 0.10 54.55 43.45
N GLN A 651 0.20 55.57 44.31
CA GLN A 651 1.23 55.69 45.35
C GLN A 651 1.28 54.43 46.24
N LEU A 652 2.49 53.92 46.48
CA LEU A 652 2.77 52.89 47.47
C LEU A 652 2.58 53.49 48.88
N PRO A 653 1.72 52.94 49.75
CA PRO A 653 1.43 53.54 51.06
C PRO A 653 2.65 53.75 51.96
N GLU A 654 3.55 52.77 52.04
CA GLU A 654 4.78 52.83 52.85
C GLU A 654 5.85 53.77 52.26
N GLY A 655 5.59 54.31 51.08
CA GLY A 655 6.42 55.32 50.42
C GLY A 655 5.68 56.64 50.22
N ALA A 656 4.50 56.81 50.82
CA ALA A 656 3.68 58.00 50.59
C ALA A 656 4.39 59.26 51.05
N ASP A 657 4.28 60.32 50.26
CA ASP A 657 4.86 61.64 50.51
C ASP A 657 4.56 62.14 51.94
N ALA A 658 5.57 62.63 52.66
CA ALA A 658 5.46 62.93 54.09
C ALA A 658 4.47 64.05 54.39
N ILE A 659 4.20 64.94 53.42
CA ILE A 659 3.20 66.00 53.57
C ILE A 659 1.85 65.63 52.95
N ASN A 660 1.75 64.50 52.24
CA ASN A 660 0.51 63.97 51.66
C ASN A 660 0.33 62.45 51.92
N PRO A 661 0.40 61.96 53.17
CA PRO A 661 0.52 60.53 53.47
C PRO A 661 -0.71 59.68 53.10
N THR A 662 -1.85 60.30 52.81
CA THR A 662 -3.09 59.60 52.40
C THR A 662 -3.40 59.76 50.90
N SER A 663 -2.56 60.46 50.14
CA SER A 663 -2.76 60.66 48.71
C SER A 663 -2.57 59.35 47.94
N LYS A 664 -3.35 59.17 46.88
CA LYS A 664 -3.14 58.08 45.90
C LYS A 664 -2.33 58.54 44.69
N ASP A 665 -2.20 59.85 44.51
CA ASP A 665 -1.34 60.43 43.49
C ASP A 665 0.12 60.13 43.86
N ILE A 666 0.91 59.72 42.86
CA ILE A 666 2.33 59.47 43.07
C ILE A 666 3.03 60.82 43.21
N THR A 667 3.54 61.15 44.39
CA THR A 667 4.11 62.46 44.69
C THR A 667 5.41 62.36 45.48
N PHE A 668 6.30 63.34 45.30
CA PHE A 668 7.53 63.46 46.09
C PHE A 668 7.81 64.92 46.38
N THR A 669 7.90 65.28 47.66
CA THR A 669 8.09 66.66 48.08
C THR A 669 9.52 66.96 48.49
N LEU A 670 10.14 67.95 47.86
CA LEU A 670 11.48 68.39 48.18
C LEU A 670 11.57 69.90 48.37
N LYS A 671 12.57 70.32 49.15
CA LYS A 671 12.91 71.73 49.34
C LYS A 671 14.41 71.92 49.19
N TYR A 672 14.85 73.11 48.80
CA TYR A 672 16.28 73.43 48.83
C TYR A 672 16.70 74.16 50.11
N VAL A 673 17.92 73.88 50.53
CA VAL A 673 18.62 74.52 51.65
C VAL A 673 19.88 75.22 51.15
N ALA A 674 20.32 76.30 51.82
CA ALA A 674 21.59 76.94 51.51
C ALA A 674 22.78 75.98 51.67
N LYS A 675 23.79 76.13 50.80
CA LYS A 675 25.04 75.36 50.87
C LYS A 675 25.78 75.69 52.16
N LYS A 676 26.00 74.70 53.04
CA LYS A 676 26.78 74.91 54.27
C LYS A 676 28.27 75.13 53.91
N PRO A 677 28.96 76.13 54.49
CA PRO A 677 30.39 76.32 54.27
C PRO A 677 31.19 75.11 54.82
N PRO A 678 32.31 74.71 54.18
CA PRO A 678 33.10 73.55 54.62
C PRO A 678 33.68 73.79 56.01
N VAL A 679 33.50 72.84 56.93
CA VAL A 679 34.10 72.89 58.27
C VAL A 679 35.52 72.31 58.18
N ASN A 680 36.54 73.13 58.45
CA ASN A 680 37.94 72.70 58.62
C ASN A 680 38.29 72.62 60.11
N PRO A 681 39.13 71.68 60.57
CA PRO A 681 39.25 71.32 61.98
C PRO A 681 40.17 72.27 62.77
N THR A 682 39.77 72.64 63.99
CA THR A 682 40.64 73.36 64.94
C THR A 682 40.97 72.51 66.16
N ASN A 683 42.27 72.29 66.37
CA ASN A 683 42.89 71.78 67.60
C ASN A 683 43.61 72.96 68.31
N PRO A 684 44.13 72.83 69.56
CA PRO A 684 43.46 73.26 70.79
C PRO A 684 44.27 74.33 71.56
N THR A 685 43.64 75.17 72.40
CA THR A 685 44.18 75.49 73.74
C THR A 685 43.17 76.13 74.71
N THR A 686 43.28 75.64 75.94
CA THR A 686 42.62 75.85 77.25
C THR A 686 43.07 77.16 77.95
N PRO A 687 42.79 77.42 79.25
CA PRO A 687 41.56 77.35 80.08
C PRO A 687 41.29 78.64 80.91
N GLY A 688 40.06 78.87 81.36
CA GLY A 688 39.70 80.00 82.23
C GLY A 688 38.61 79.75 83.27
N ASN A 689 38.88 78.84 84.21
CA ASN A 689 38.46 78.78 85.62
C ASN A 689 37.06 79.28 86.14
N LYS A 690 36.40 78.32 86.82
CA LYS A 690 35.54 78.40 88.04
C LYS A 690 34.11 78.92 87.88
N LYS A 691 33.06 78.36 88.51
CA LYS A 691 32.81 77.14 89.31
C LYS A 691 31.26 76.99 89.43
N PRO A 692 30.73 75.82 89.85
CA PRO A 692 29.40 75.32 89.54
C PRO A 692 28.32 75.72 90.56
N ASN A 693 27.05 75.55 90.18
CA ASN A 693 26.07 75.14 91.17
C ASN A 693 25.26 73.93 90.68
N ASN A 694 25.16 72.99 91.60
CA ASN A 694 24.82 71.59 91.42
C ASN A 694 23.39 71.39 91.91
N LYS A 695 22.51 70.80 91.09
CA LYS A 695 21.34 70.04 91.56
C LYS A 695 20.72 69.23 90.42
N LEU A 696 21.12 67.96 90.36
CA LEU A 696 20.31 66.88 89.81
C LEU A 696 19.54 66.22 90.96
N PRO A 697 18.41 65.57 90.67
CA PRO A 697 18.25 64.18 91.04
C PRO A 697 18.28 63.27 89.82
N ARG A 698 18.79 62.08 90.07
CA ARG A 698 19.08 60.98 89.15
C ARG A 698 18.18 59.80 89.52
N THR A 699 17.65 59.10 88.52
CA THR A 699 17.48 57.63 88.41
C THR A 699 17.42 57.36 86.89
N GLY A 700 18.28 56.60 86.20
CA GLY A 700 18.92 55.30 86.51
C GLY A 700 17.90 54.20 86.22
N ALA A 701 18.06 53.23 85.30
CA ALA A 701 19.23 52.56 84.71
C ALA A 701 18.88 52.11 83.25
N GLY A 702 19.78 52.01 82.26
CA GLY A 702 21.06 51.26 82.22
C GLY A 702 20.75 49.79 81.85
N THR A 703 21.28 49.13 80.82
CA THR A 703 22.65 48.97 80.25
C THR A 703 22.54 47.88 79.16
N SER A 704 23.44 47.55 78.23
CA SER A 704 24.74 48.02 77.73
C SER A 704 25.12 47.14 76.53
N ILE A 705 26.00 47.68 75.70
CA ILE A 705 26.70 47.09 74.54
C ILE A 705 27.86 46.16 75.00
N ALA A 706 28.18 45.11 74.22
CA ALA A 706 29.55 44.60 73.90
C ALA A 706 29.44 43.41 72.91
N LEU A 707 29.98 43.43 71.68
CA LEU A 707 31.36 43.27 71.16
C LEU A 707 31.93 41.83 71.16
N TYR A 708 32.64 41.49 70.07
CA TYR A 708 33.41 40.27 69.71
C TYR A 708 32.59 39.10 69.09
N THR A 709 33.01 38.37 68.05
CA THR A 709 34.35 37.98 67.56
C THR A 709 34.27 37.43 66.12
N VAL A 710 35.33 37.64 65.33
CA VAL A 710 35.69 36.86 64.13
C VAL A 710 36.24 35.50 64.55
N LEU A 711 35.91 34.40 63.84
CA LEU A 711 36.82 33.26 63.65
C LEU A 711 36.40 32.35 62.48
N VAL A 712 37.45 31.74 61.91
CA VAL A 712 37.58 30.98 60.67
C VAL A 712 37.25 29.50 60.89
N GLY A 713 36.64 28.87 59.89
CA GLY A 713 37.12 27.58 59.37
C GLY A 713 36.43 26.27 59.79
N ILE A 714 36.44 25.36 58.80
CA ILE A 714 36.49 23.89 58.88
C ILE A 714 35.14 23.15 58.77
N SER A 715 34.84 22.77 57.52
CA SER A 715 34.48 21.42 57.04
C SER A 715 34.11 20.30 58.03
N GLY A 716 33.02 19.58 57.72
CA GLY A 716 32.95 18.12 57.93
C GLY A 716 31.63 17.55 58.46
N ALA A 717 30.86 16.95 57.53
CA ALA A 717 30.09 15.69 57.62
C ALA A 717 29.16 15.36 58.82
N LEU A 718 27.92 14.94 58.49
CA LEU A 718 27.17 13.72 58.96
C LEU A 718 25.72 13.81 58.44
N ILE A 719 25.32 13.07 57.40
CA ILE A 719 24.76 11.69 57.37
C ILE A 719 23.61 11.45 58.38
N VAL A 720 22.38 11.39 57.84
CA VAL A 720 21.29 10.44 58.15
C VAL A 720 20.50 10.33 56.84
N GLY A 721 20.21 9.20 56.18
CA GLY A 721 20.17 7.81 56.61
C GLY A 721 18.74 7.28 56.54
N LEU A 722 18.21 6.99 55.34
CA LEU A 722 17.00 6.16 55.15
C LEU A 722 17.12 5.31 53.87
N LYS A 723 17.66 4.12 54.07
CA LYS A 723 17.52 2.86 53.29
C LYS A 723 16.02 2.44 53.33
N ARG A 724 15.41 1.60 52.48
CA ARG A 724 15.78 0.69 51.39
C ARG A 724 14.44 0.06 50.93
N ARG A 725 14.20 -0.14 49.63
CA ARG A 725 13.95 -1.47 49.03
C ARG A 725 13.62 -1.33 47.54
N LYS A 726 14.58 -1.78 46.75
CA LYS A 726 14.46 -2.22 45.37
C LYS A 726 14.20 -3.73 45.42
N ASN A 727 13.34 -4.26 44.58
CA ASN A 727 13.43 -5.63 44.08
C ASN A 727 13.27 -5.57 42.57
N GLU A 728 14.20 -6.23 41.88
CA GLU A 728 14.22 -6.45 40.45
C GLU A 728 13.33 -7.65 40.10
N ASN A 729 12.57 -7.50 39.02
CA ASN A 729 12.42 -8.46 37.92
C ASN A 729 11.94 -7.70 36.69
#